data_AF-A0A3Q0HA21-F1
#
_entry.id   AF-A0A3Q0HA21-F1
#
_cell.length_a   1.000
_cell.length_b   1.000
_cell.length_c   1.000
_cell.angle_alpha   90.00
_cell.angle_beta   90.00
_cell.angle_gamma   90.00
#
_symmetry.space_group_name_H-M   'P 1'
#
loop_
_entity.id
_entity.type
_entity.pdbx_description
1 polymer ?
#
loop_
_entity_poly.entity_id
_entity_poly.type
_entity_poly.pdbx_seq_one_letter_code
_entity_poly.pdbx_strand_id
1 'polypeptide(L)'
;MLRGLSSAVRRGPKLYAGRFLHITARICLNATVNQDVQIPEEKPLAIFRTSESDPANHTEQHDCQHYSIPLEEVKVVFPHGLSPRFKEQIGTFREACLMVRKPALELLGYLKSTNFAQPAIRYVLYGEGGTGKTMTLCHAVHYCAKQGWLVLHIPDAHLLVKNCRELLQSSYKKERFDQPLQASSWLKNFKTSNEHLLREIKTQQKYMWNKWDSTEEGTPLSEMLEQGITRVKSATDVMGVVLKELKRQSSLGSFKLLVAVDGVNALWGRTALRKRDKTFVSPEELALVHNLRKMVMNDWSGGAIVTAVCQTGSVFKPHTAYLPHELLGNEGFSTLEPFLPIQVAKYNEKEFESCYQYYLDSKWLQHEKARTPDGRAELLFLSDANPARLERLGGGPGGGGGGAGRAPEPRAPRLVLLDLRGSLDSLRRDSSSSRDAGSDDAVAWHGSTTRHQGPPAQDVAPRGLGGQENTSSDGDTGLGALPLDKDASQNACHLEGRGQVWSDYLRVHLHPRSIFEIQRYNHDGDSNRLEAFGQGESLLSEPTYLEELEDKLHFFIEECDYLQGFQILCDMHDGFSGVGAKVTELLCDEYSGRGILSWGLTPIISNTGDPCKDFYRLMNTVLGTVHVSSHSSLFCPLSLNGSLGLRPQAPITLPYIHYDASLSYHSSAILAAALETMTVPYRLHTSQLSMMQLAEALNFSGRKVVAAGAAVPFSLSHGHSLPDALCSYQHAVPWKPLSSCGEQKDSFCFAQSVVLRGIGKENHISNFPPGTQPSSALHVYETGEEVLGNYLNMLSPGTLSISHLLQSPCKVQSPYPQFFSPLLNKQGFLLDKPRSHSAVVESIPVLTALQSSPVLHTALYNLYKELQKVDVRRWASFFAAGVELDDFQEALHELRTLSQCYKRNSEPDESEDEADSD
;
A
#
# COMPACT_ATOMS: atom_id res chain seq x y z
N MET A 1 -65.35 26.89 1.07
CA MET A 1 -65.11 28.26 0.58
C MET A 1 -63.64 28.36 0.20
N LEU A 2 -63.37 28.73 -1.07
CA LEU A 2 -62.13 29.33 -1.61
C LEU A 2 -60.83 28.49 -1.48
N ARG A 3 -60.26 27.84 -2.51
CA ARG A 3 -60.08 28.15 -3.96
C ARG A 3 -59.38 29.48 -4.26
N GLY A 4 -58.22 29.38 -4.95
CA GLY A 4 -57.57 30.39 -5.80
C GLY A 4 -56.40 31.11 -5.13
N LEU A 5 -55.23 31.37 -5.72
CA LEU A 5 -54.69 31.38 -7.10
C LEU A 5 -53.15 31.44 -6.92
N SER A 6 -52.30 30.56 -7.47
CA SER A 6 -51.73 30.50 -8.85
C SER A 6 -50.78 31.64 -9.27
N SER A 7 -49.70 31.24 -9.98
CA SER A 7 -48.67 32.00 -10.72
C SER A 7 -47.34 32.19 -9.93
N ALA A 8 -46.14 32.01 -10.49
CA ALA A 8 -45.72 31.85 -11.87
C ALA A 8 -44.38 31.07 -11.98
N VAL A 9 -44.18 30.52 -13.17
CA VAL A 9 -43.09 29.68 -13.67
C VAL A 9 -41.94 30.53 -14.25
N ARG A 10 -40.73 29.94 -14.29
CA ARG A 10 -39.51 30.26 -15.10
C ARG A 10 -38.60 31.42 -14.64
N ARG A 11 -37.30 31.14 -14.44
CA ARG A 11 -36.24 31.14 -15.50
C ARG A 11 -34.87 30.78 -14.88
N GLY A 12 -34.27 29.68 -15.32
CA GLY A 12 -32.83 29.44 -15.18
C GLY A 12 -32.04 30.31 -16.18
N PRO A 13 -30.77 30.64 -15.89
CA PRO A 13 -29.93 31.34 -16.85
C PRO A 13 -29.41 30.39 -17.93
N LYS A 14 -29.46 30.93 -19.15
CA LYS A 14 -29.29 30.28 -20.46
C LYS A 14 -27.83 29.88 -20.74
N LEU A 15 -27.67 28.68 -21.28
CA LEU A 15 -26.57 28.32 -22.16
C LEU A 15 -26.63 29.21 -23.41
N TYR A 16 -25.53 29.91 -23.71
CA TYR A 16 -25.34 30.54 -25.01
C TYR A 16 -24.51 29.60 -25.89
N ALA A 17 -25.16 29.06 -26.92
CA ALA A 17 -24.52 28.49 -28.08
C ALA A 17 -24.48 29.55 -29.20
N GLY A 18 -23.37 29.58 -29.93
CA GLY A 18 -23.33 30.02 -31.32
C GLY A 18 -22.54 31.30 -31.59
N ARG A 19 -21.35 31.13 -32.19
CA ARG A 19 -21.08 31.61 -33.56
C ARG A 19 -19.79 31.01 -34.10
N PHE A 20 -19.96 30.03 -34.97
CA PHE A 20 -19.05 29.72 -36.05
C PHE A 20 -18.96 30.92 -36.99
N LEU A 21 -17.74 31.30 -37.39
CA LEU A 21 -17.44 31.90 -38.68
C LEU A 21 -16.07 31.38 -39.13
N HIS A 22 -16.11 30.60 -40.22
CA HIS A 22 -14.99 30.35 -41.13
C HIS A 22 -14.28 31.66 -41.50
N ILE A 23 -12.98 31.61 -41.83
CA ILE A 23 -12.42 32.06 -43.12
C ILE A 23 -10.87 31.88 -43.16
N THR A 24 -10.48 30.96 -44.04
CA THR A 24 -9.29 30.92 -44.93
C THR A 24 -7.85 30.80 -44.42
N ALA A 25 -7.24 29.71 -44.89
CA ALA A 25 -5.84 29.57 -45.25
C ALA A 25 -5.37 30.59 -46.31
N ARG A 26 -4.10 31.02 -46.21
CA ARG A 26 -3.18 31.41 -47.30
C ARG A 26 -1.75 31.35 -46.74
N ILE A 27 -1.00 30.29 -47.05
CA ILE A 27 0.06 30.23 -48.08
C ILE A 27 1.21 31.22 -47.82
N CYS A 28 2.40 30.68 -47.53
CA CYS A 28 3.62 30.95 -48.30
C CYS A 28 4.60 29.77 -48.14
N LEU A 29 4.61 28.92 -49.16
CA LEU A 29 5.72 28.07 -49.53
C LEU A 29 6.65 28.87 -50.46
N ASN A 30 7.95 28.59 -50.33
CA ASN A 30 9.06 28.83 -51.24
C ASN A 30 9.79 30.18 -51.20
N ALA A 31 11.02 30.12 -50.70
CA ALA A 31 12.17 30.64 -51.42
C ALA A 31 13.40 29.75 -51.13
N THR A 32 13.82 28.98 -52.14
CA THR A 32 15.13 28.34 -52.22
C THR A 32 16.14 29.36 -52.75
N VAL A 33 17.21 29.61 -52.00
CA VAL A 33 18.48 30.12 -52.54
C VAL A 33 19.62 29.43 -51.79
N ASN A 34 20.42 28.67 -52.53
CA ASN A 34 21.69 28.09 -52.10
C ASN A 34 22.68 29.21 -51.72
N GLN A 35 23.43 29.02 -50.62
CA GLN A 35 24.86 29.30 -50.59
C GLN A 35 25.49 28.63 -49.36
N ASP A 36 26.47 27.77 -49.64
CA ASP A 36 27.35 27.11 -48.68
C ASP A 36 28.12 28.13 -47.85
N VAL A 37 27.87 28.13 -46.53
CA VAL A 37 28.84 28.63 -45.54
C VAL A 37 28.84 27.62 -44.39
N GLN A 38 29.93 26.90 -44.23
CA GLN A 38 30.21 26.10 -43.03
C GLN A 38 30.30 27.04 -41.83
N ILE A 39 29.28 27.01 -40.97
CA ILE A 39 29.31 27.59 -39.63
C ILE A 39 29.40 26.41 -38.65
N PRO A 40 30.30 26.43 -37.64
CA PRO A 40 30.47 25.31 -36.72
C PRO A 40 29.16 24.98 -36.00
N GLU A 41 28.90 23.70 -35.74
CA GLU A 41 27.78 23.24 -34.93
C GLU A 41 27.82 23.87 -33.52
N GLU A 42 27.10 24.98 -33.31
CA GLU A 42 26.71 25.40 -31.98
C GLU A 42 25.54 24.53 -31.52
N LYS A 43 25.77 23.72 -30.48
CA LYS A 43 24.70 23.04 -29.74
C LYS A 43 23.65 24.08 -29.33
N PRO A 44 22.34 23.82 -29.51
CA PRO A 44 21.31 24.76 -29.07
C PRO A 44 21.47 24.98 -27.56
N LEU A 45 21.66 26.24 -27.16
CA LEU A 45 21.73 26.64 -25.75
C LEU A 45 20.48 26.11 -25.04
N ALA A 46 20.68 25.21 -24.06
CA ALA A 46 19.62 24.62 -23.26
C ALA A 46 18.88 25.73 -22.48
N ILE A 47 17.73 26.19 -23.00
CA ILE A 47 16.91 27.30 -22.44
C ILE A 47 16.56 27.08 -20.95
N PHE A 48 16.59 25.82 -20.49
CA PHE A 48 16.24 25.40 -19.13
C PHE A 48 17.42 25.37 -18.13
N ARG A 49 18.68 25.48 -18.57
CA ARG A 49 19.84 25.60 -17.67
C ARG A 49 20.36 27.05 -17.68
N THR A 50 20.87 27.51 -16.55
CA THR A 50 21.59 28.78 -16.46
C THR A 50 23.10 28.53 -16.39
N SER A 51 23.89 29.42 -16.98
CA SER A 51 25.35 29.46 -16.81
C SER A 51 25.77 30.06 -15.46
N GLU A 52 24.86 30.77 -14.80
CA GLU A 52 25.10 31.38 -13.49
C GLU A 52 24.92 30.31 -12.40
N SER A 53 26.03 29.87 -11.81
CA SER A 53 26.02 28.92 -10.69
C SER A 53 25.99 29.59 -9.31
N ASP A 54 26.27 30.90 -9.23
CA ASP A 54 26.30 31.62 -7.95
C ASP A 54 24.89 32.08 -7.55
N PRO A 55 24.32 31.55 -6.45
CA PRO A 55 23.01 31.97 -5.98
C PRO A 55 22.92 33.48 -5.63
N ALA A 56 24.04 34.15 -5.40
CA ALA A 56 24.05 35.59 -5.14
C ALA A 56 23.70 36.44 -6.37
N ASN A 57 23.96 35.94 -7.57
CA ASN A 57 23.73 36.65 -8.83
C ASN A 57 22.39 36.30 -9.48
N HIS A 58 21.58 35.45 -8.84
CA HIS A 58 20.27 35.11 -9.36
C HIS A 58 19.33 36.33 -9.32
N THR A 59 18.69 36.58 -10.46
CA THR A 59 17.71 37.65 -10.68
C THR A 59 16.46 37.05 -11.32
N GLU A 60 15.43 37.87 -11.56
CA GLU A 60 14.21 37.44 -12.25
C GLU A 60 14.45 36.89 -13.67
N GLN A 61 15.60 37.20 -14.30
CA GLN A 61 15.96 36.66 -15.62
C GLN A 61 16.27 35.16 -15.58
N HIS A 62 16.72 34.67 -14.42
CA HIS A 62 17.05 33.26 -14.21
C HIS A 62 15.85 32.46 -13.67
N ASP A 63 14.68 33.07 -13.54
CA ASP A 63 13.46 32.39 -13.11
C ASP A 63 13.15 31.20 -14.03
N CYS A 64 12.72 30.09 -13.44
CA CYS A 64 12.48 28.81 -14.11
C CYS A 64 13.73 28.10 -14.66
N GLN A 65 14.96 28.59 -14.47
CA GLN A 65 16.17 27.91 -14.95
C GLN A 65 16.84 27.06 -13.86
N HIS A 66 17.56 26.02 -14.26
CA HIS A 66 18.33 25.15 -13.36
C HIS A 66 19.79 25.59 -13.31
N TYR A 67 20.29 25.86 -12.11
CA TYR A 67 21.71 26.11 -11.89
C TYR A 67 22.38 24.86 -11.30
N SER A 68 23.63 24.62 -11.68
CA SER A 68 24.41 23.46 -11.22
C SER A 68 25.19 23.79 -9.94
N ILE A 69 25.13 22.90 -8.97
CA ILE A 69 25.94 22.91 -7.75
C ILE A 69 27.03 21.84 -7.89
N PRO A 70 28.33 22.19 -7.76
CA PRO A 70 29.39 21.20 -7.75
C PRO A 70 29.20 20.14 -6.66
N LEU A 71 29.41 18.86 -6.97
CA LEU A 71 29.17 17.76 -6.03
C LEU A 71 30.02 17.84 -4.75
N GLU A 72 31.19 18.46 -4.83
CA GLU A 72 32.05 18.74 -3.68
C GLU A 72 31.38 19.74 -2.72
N GLU A 73 30.77 20.79 -3.28
CA GLU A 73 30.03 21.79 -2.51
C GLU A 73 28.75 21.20 -1.91
N VAL A 74 28.07 20.30 -2.61
CA VAL A 74 26.89 19.61 -2.06
C VAL A 74 27.24 18.85 -0.77
N LYS A 75 28.39 18.16 -0.72
CA LYS A 75 28.81 17.41 0.48
C LYS A 75 29.12 18.33 1.67
N VAL A 76 29.68 19.51 1.39
CA VAL A 76 30.06 20.49 2.44
C VAL A 76 28.85 21.28 2.91
N VAL A 77 28.06 21.85 1.99
CA VAL A 77 26.91 22.70 2.31
C VAL A 77 25.72 21.87 2.80
N PHE A 78 25.51 20.68 2.23
CA PHE A 78 24.38 19.81 2.54
C PHE A 78 24.80 18.38 2.94
N PRO A 79 25.53 18.21 4.05
CA PRO A 79 25.75 16.87 4.62
C PRO A 79 24.39 16.23 4.99
N HIS A 80 23.41 17.06 5.35
CA HIS A 80 22.03 16.70 5.65
C HIS A 80 21.04 17.72 5.05
N GLY A 81 19.77 17.34 4.95
CA GLY A 81 18.66 18.25 4.60
C GLY A 81 18.21 18.26 3.15
N LEU A 82 18.98 17.71 2.22
CA LEU A 82 18.41 17.36 0.91
C LEU A 82 17.39 16.24 1.08
N SER A 83 16.27 16.36 0.36
CA SER A 83 15.25 15.31 0.34
C SER A 83 15.85 13.98 -0.17
N PRO A 84 15.45 12.83 0.38
CA PRO A 84 16.01 11.52 -0.02
C PRO A 84 15.96 11.30 -1.54
N ARG A 85 14.83 11.67 -2.17
CA ARG A 85 14.64 11.54 -3.61
C ARG A 85 15.52 12.46 -4.44
N PHE A 86 15.73 13.70 -3.97
CA PHE A 86 16.69 14.58 -4.64
C PHE A 86 18.12 14.03 -4.54
N LYS A 87 18.48 13.34 -3.44
CA LYS A 87 19.77 12.63 -3.35
C LYS A 87 19.86 11.46 -4.34
N GLU A 88 18.79 10.69 -4.52
CA GLU A 88 18.71 9.63 -5.54
C GLU A 88 18.84 10.20 -6.95
N GLN A 89 18.19 11.34 -7.22
CA GLN A 89 18.30 12.06 -8.47
C GLN A 89 19.74 12.53 -8.74
N ILE A 90 20.40 13.14 -7.76
CA ILE A 90 21.83 13.53 -7.87
C ILE A 90 22.70 12.29 -8.12
N GLY A 91 22.44 11.18 -7.42
CA GLY A 91 23.17 9.93 -7.61
C GLY A 91 23.00 9.36 -9.02
N THR A 92 21.80 9.47 -9.59
CA THR A 92 21.47 8.93 -10.91
C THR A 92 21.98 9.81 -12.04
N PHE A 93 21.76 11.12 -11.96
CA PHE A 93 22.21 12.07 -12.99
C PHE A 93 23.70 12.39 -12.88
N ARG A 94 24.32 12.14 -11.72
CA ARG A 94 25.69 12.56 -11.38
C ARG A 94 25.90 14.08 -11.48
N GLU A 95 24.81 14.83 -11.40
CA GLU A 95 24.79 16.29 -11.36
C GLU A 95 23.77 16.74 -10.32
N ALA A 96 24.06 17.86 -9.63
CA ALA A 96 23.14 18.47 -8.69
C ALA A 96 22.62 19.79 -9.27
N CYS A 97 21.46 19.74 -9.91
CA CYS A 97 20.83 20.90 -10.51
C CYS A 97 19.57 21.29 -9.72
N LEU A 98 19.50 22.56 -9.32
CA LEU A 98 18.37 23.11 -8.57
C LEU A 98 17.69 24.21 -9.38
N MET A 99 16.36 24.16 -9.48
CA MET A 99 15.58 25.16 -10.22
C MET A 99 15.44 26.46 -9.40
N VAL A 100 15.74 27.59 -10.02
CA VAL A 100 15.48 28.93 -9.48
C VAL A 100 13.99 29.23 -9.59
N ARG A 101 13.35 29.51 -8.45
CA ARG A 101 11.91 29.81 -8.36
C ARG A 101 11.66 31.17 -7.75
N LYS A 102 10.52 31.78 -8.09
CA LYS A 102 10.08 33.08 -7.55
C LYS A 102 10.11 33.19 -6.01
N PRO A 103 9.58 32.23 -5.22
CA PRO A 103 9.62 32.33 -3.76
C PRO A 103 11.04 32.34 -3.20
N ALA A 104 11.98 31.65 -3.87
CA ALA A 104 13.39 31.67 -3.50
C ALA A 104 14.02 33.04 -3.82
N LEU A 105 13.76 33.59 -5.01
CA LEU A 105 14.25 34.92 -5.39
C LEU A 105 13.74 36.02 -4.46
N GLU A 106 12.46 35.95 -4.08
CA GLU A 106 11.85 36.88 -3.11
C GLU A 106 12.55 36.79 -1.74
N LEU A 107 12.72 35.57 -1.21
CA LEU A 107 13.41 35.33 0.05
C LEU A 107 14.88 35.82 -0.01
N LEU A 108 15.60 35.52 -1.09
CA LEU A 108 16.96 35.97 -1.30
C LEU A 108 17.05 37.51 -1.40
N GLY A 109 16.07 38.15 -2.02
CA GLY A 109 15.92 39.60 -2.05
C GLY A 109 15.79 40.18 -0.65
N TYR A 110 14.93 39.60 0.19
CA TYR A 110 14.82 40.00 1.59
C TYR A 110 16.14 39.79 2.34
N LEU A 111 16.77 38.61 2.21
CA LEU A 111 18.05 38.30 2.86
C LEU A 111 19.17 39.26 2.46
N LYS A 112 19.23 39.71 1.20
CA LYS A 112 20.19 40.72 0.72
C LYS A 112 19.95 42.09 1.35
N SER A 113 18.69 42.45 1.58
CA SER A 113 18.30 43.74 2.17
C SER A 113 18.27 43.76 3.70
N THR A 114 18.63 42.65 4.37
CA THR A 114 18.52 42.55 5.83
C THR A 114 19.47 43.52 6.55
N ASN A 115 18.93 44.26 7.51
CA ASN A 115 19.72 45.06 8.43
C ASN A 115 20.06 44.24 9.67
N PHE A 116 21.33 43.84 9.81
CA PHE A 116 21.82 43.02 10.91
C PHE A 116 21.78 43.71 12.29
N ALA A 117 21.58 45.03 12.35
CA ALA A 117 21.38 45.74 13.61
C ALA A 117 19.98 45.55 14.20
N GLN A 118 19.00 45.14 13.39
CA GLN A 118 17.64 44.85 13.81
C GLN A 118 17.52 43.43 14.39
N PRO A 119 16.47 43.13 15.19
CA PRO A 119 16.20 41.77 15.66
C PRO A 119 16.02 40.82 14.47
N ALA A 120 16.39 39.55 14.66
CA ALA A 120 16.34 38.54 13.62
C ALA A 120 14.93 38.40 13.02
N ILE A 121 14.83 38.62 11.71
CA ILE A 121 13.56 38.52 10.97
C ILE A 121 13.21 37.04 10.78
N ARG A 122 11.93 36.70 10.99
CA ARG A 122 11.38 35.35 10.85
C ARG A 122 10.64 35.22 9.52
N TYR A 123 11.10 34.32 8.67
CA TYR A 123 10.47 33.96 7.40
C TYR A 123 9.83 32.58 7.56
N VAL A 124 8.59 32.41 7.11
CA VAL A 124 7.86 31.13 7.16
C VAL A 124 7.43 30.74 5.75
N LEU A 125 8.05 29.70 5.21
CA LEU A 125 7.67 29.07 3.95
C LEU A 125 6.48 28.14 4.18
N TYR A 126 5.38 28.36 3.46
CA TYR A 126 4.18 27.52 3.55
C TYR A 126 3.59 27.21 2.17
N GLY A 127 2.81 26.14 2.08
CA GLY A 127 2.23 25.67 0.81
C GLY A 127 1.89 24.19 0.86
N GLU A 128 1.12 23.72 -0.12
CA GLU A 128 0.65 22.32 -0.20
C GLU A 128 1.79 21.29 -0.16
N GLY A 129 1.46 20.03 0.16
CA GLY A 129 2.42 18.92 0.14
C GLY A 129 3.10 18.77 -1.23
N GLY A 130 4.42 18.62 -1.25
CA GLY A 130 5.17 18.38 -2.49
C GLY A 130 5.47 19.60 -3.38
N THR A 131 5.19 20.82 -2.93
CA THR A 131 5.42 22.07 -3.69
C THR A 131 6.86 22.56 -3.75
N GLY A 132 7.82 21.91 -3.07
CA GLY A 132 9.24 22.31 -3.10
C GLY A 132 9.67 23.33 -2.03
N LYS A 133 8.98 23.38 -0.88
CA LYS A 133 9.36 24.22 0.29
C LYS A 133 10.79 23.94 0.76
N THR A 134 11.12 22.67 1.00
CA THR A 134 12.46 22.23 1.41
C THR A 134 13.53 22.62 0.40
N MET A 135 13.23 22.51 -0.91
CA MET A 135 14.17 22.92 -1.97
C MET A 135 14.39 24.43 -1.99
N THR A 136 13.34 25.21 -1.74
CA THR A 136 13.42 26.68 -1.58
C THR A 136 14.27 27.06 -0.36
N LEU A 137 14.11 26.34 0.76
CA LEU A 137 14.94 26.50 1.95
C LEU A 137 16.41 26.15 1.68
N CYS A 138 16.67 25.04 0.98
CA CYS A 138 18.02 24.64 0.59
C CYS A 138 18.67 25.69 -0.32
N HIS A 139 17.93 26.31 -1.23
CA HIS A 139 18.45 27.39 -2.07
C HIS A 139 18.92 28.60 -1.23
N ALA A 140 18.15 29.00 -0.21
CA ALA A 140 18.55 30.04 0.73
C ALA A 140 19.77 29.64 1.57
N VAL A 141 19.85 28.37 2.00
CA VAL A 141 21.02 27.83 2.71
C VAL A 141 22.27 27.87 1.84
N HIS A 142 22.18 27.48 0.56
CA HIS A 142 23.30 27.53 -0.38
C HIS A 142 23.82 28.96 -0.57
N TYR A 143 22.90 29.92 -0.72
CA TYR A 143 23.24 31.34 -0.80
C TYR A 143 24.00 31.82 0.44
N CYS A 144 23.48 31.56 1.64
CA CYS A 144 24.11 32.00 2.87
C CYS A 144 25.48 31.33 3.10
N ALA A 145 25.63 30.04 2.75
CA ALA A 145 26.92 29.35 2.82
C ALA A 145 27.96 29.99 1.89
N LYS A 146 27.59 30.33 0.65
CA LYS A 146 28.47 31.03 -0.30
C LYS A 146 28.88 32.44 0.17
N GLN A 147 28.00 33.12 0.89
CA GLN A 147 28.26 34.44 1.48
C GLN A 147 29.06 34.37 2.79
N GLY A 148 29.51 33.19 3.23
CA GLY A 148 30.30 33.01 4.46
C GLY A 148 29.48 33.18 5.75
N TRP A 149 28.17 32.92 5.72
CA TRP A 149 27.34 32.93 6.93
C TRP A 149 27.47 31.62 7.68
N LEU A 150 27.31 31.66 9.00
CA LEU A 150 27.18 30.46 9.81
C LEU A 150 25.79 29.85 9.59
N VAL A 151 25.75 28.65 9.00
CA VAL A 151 24.50 27.96 8.66
C VAL A 151 24.14 26.97 9.75
N LEU A 152 23.02 27.24 10.41
CA LEU A 152 22.39 26.34 11.37
C LEU A 152 21.17 25.69 10.72
N HIS A 153 21.38 24.51 10.13
CA HIS A 153 20.35 23.78 9.41
C HIS A 153 19.79 22.59 10.20
N ILE A 154 18.47 22.55 10.32
CA ILE A 154 17.69 21.44 10.88
C ILE A 154 16.83 20.88 9.74
N PRO A 155 17.15 19.67 9.26
CA PRO A 155 16.62 19.14 8.01
C PRO A 155 15.17 18.68 8.13
N ASP A 156 14.78 18.19 9.31
CA ASP A 156 13.41 17.82 9.62
C ASP A 156 13.24 17.80 11.14
N ALA A 157 12.48 18.75 11.68
CA ALA A 157 12.18 18.80 13.11
C ALA A 157 11.23 17.69 13.55
N HIS A 158 10.49 17.04 12.64
CA HIS A 158 9.60 15.93 13.00
C HIS A 158 10.37 14.73 13.56
N LEU A 159 11.59 14.48 13.08
CA LEU A 159 12.45 13.41 13.58
C LEU A 159 12.85 13.58 15.05
N LEU A 160 12.70 14.79 15.60
CA LEU A 160 12.96 15.06 17.02
C LEU A 160 11.77 14.67 17.91
N VAL A 161 10.56 14.57 17.36
CA VAL A 161 9.32 14.32 18.13
C VAL A 161 8.68 12.96 17.87
N LYS A 162 9.30 12.13 17.01
CA LYS A 162 8.88 10.76 16.69
C LYS A 162 10.07 9.82 16.50
N ASN A 163 9.84 8.51 16.57
CA ASN A 163 10.81 7.45 16.25
C ASN A 163 12.17 7.59 16.97
N CYS A 164 12.15 7.95 18.24
CA CYS A 164 13.38 8.07 19.05
C CYS A 164 13.74 6.73 19.68
N ARG A 165 14.84 6.11 19.24
CA ARG A 165 15.32 4.82 19.75
C ARG A 165 15.75 4.86 21.22
N GLU A 166 16.41 5.95 21.62
CA GLU A 166 16.94 6.10 22.98
C GLU A 166 16.50 7.45 23.55
N LEU A 167 15.69 7.42 24.60
CA LEU A 167 15.23 8.60 25.34
C LEU A 167 15.75 8.51 26.77
N LEU A 168 16.65 9.40 27.15
CA LEU A 168 17.29 9.42 28.46
C LEU A 168 16.75 10.57 29.31
N GLN A 169 16.70 10.38 30.63
CA GLN A 169 16.45 11.51 31.52
C GLN A 169 17.69 12.39 31.60
N SER A 170 17.52 13.70 31.46
CA SER A 170 18.65 14.62 31.38
C SER A 170 19.40 14.74 32.71
N SER A 171 20.74 14.71 32.62
CA SER A 171 21.63 14.94 33.77
C SER A 171 21.65 16.39 34.22
N TYR A 172 21.44 17.33 33.31
CA TYR A 172 21.45 18.77 33.61
C TYR A 172 20.13 19.24 34.23
N LYS A 173 19.00 18.80 33.68
CA LYS A 173 17.65 19.11 34.20
C LYS A 173 16.78 17.87 34.27
N LYS A 174 16.50 17.39 35.49
CA LYS A 174 15.74 16.16 35.73
C LYS A 174 14.33 16.13 35.12
N GLU A 175 13.71 17.28 34.90
CA GLU A 175 12.37 17.39 34.28
C GLU A 175 12.38 17.15 32.76
N ARG A 176 13.56 17.04 32.14
CA ARG A 176 13.72 16.96 30.69
C ARG A 176 14.28 15.63 30.23
N PHE A 177 14.05 15.34 28.96
CA PHE A 177 14.58 14.18 28.27
C PHE A 177 15.58 14.58 27.18
N ASP A 178 16.66 13.80 27.13
CA ASP A 178 17.75 13.95 26.19
C ASP A 178 17.67 12.90 25.08
N GLN A 179 18.06 13.31 23.87
CA GLN A 179 18.01 12.51 22.64
C GLN A 179 19.41 12.44 22.02
N PRO A 180 20.30 11.59 22.58
CA PRO A 180 21.73 11.66 22.32
C PRO A 180 22.11 11.25 20.89
N LEU A 181 21.40 10.31 20.28
CA LEU A 181 21.67 9.83 18.91
C LEU A 181 21.39 10.93 17.87
N GLN A 182 20.24 11.58 17.98
CA GLN A 182 19.83 12.69 17.10
C GLN A 182 20.78 13.88 17.28
N ALA A 183 21.12 14.22 18.52
CA ALA A 183 22.07 15.30 18.82
C ALA A 183 23.46 15.01 18.23
N SER A 184 24.01 13.81 18.44
CA SER A 184 25.33 13.43 17.92
C SER A 184 25.38 13.46 16.39
N SER A 185 24.34 12.93 15.72
CA SER A 185 24.21 12.98 14.27
C SER A 185 24.18 14.42 13.75
N TRP A 186 23.39 15.29 14.39
CA TRP A 186 23.31 16.70 14.04
C TRP A 186 24.66 17.42 14.25
N LEU A 187 25.36 17.18 15.37
CA LEU A 187 26.66 17.78 15.66
C LEU A 187 27.72 17.43 14.61
N LYS A 188 27.75 16.17 14.14
CA LYS A 188 28.65 15.73 13.05
C LYS A 188 28.41 16.52 11.76
N ASN A 189 27.14 16.68 11.39
CA ASN A 189 26.77 17.40 10.18
C ASN A 189 27.04 18.90 10.31
N PHE A 190 26.69 19.48 11.46
CA PHE A 190 26.94 20.90 11.77
C PHE A 190 28.43 21.26 11.74
N LYS A 191 29.29 20.36 12.26
CA LYS A 191 30.75 20.50 12.17
C LYS A 191 31.23 20.53 10.72
N THR A 192 30.73 19.63 9.89
CA THR A 192 31.11 19.50 8.48
C THR A 192 30.75 20.75 7.67
N SER A 193 29.56 21.33 7.90
CA SER A 193 29.11 22.51 7.15
C SER A 193 29.82 23.81 7.50
N ASN A 194 30.31 23.96 8.73
CA ASN A 194 30.80 25.25 9.24
C ASN A 194 32.26 25.19 9.73
N GLU A 195 33.05 24.23 9.26
CA GLU A 195 34.36 23.91 9.85
C GLU A 195 35.29 25.13 10.00
N HIS A 196 35.30 26.04 9.02
CA HIS A 196 36.12 27.25 9.03
C HIS A 196 35.72 28.23 10.15
N LEU A 197 34.44 28.54 10.31
CA LEU A 197 33.93 29.48 11.33
C LEU A 197 34.02 28.90 12.75
N LEU A 198 33.91 27.58 12.90
CA LEU A 198 33.93 26.91 14.21
C LEU A 198 35.30 26.97 14.90
N ARG A 199 36.38 27.19 14.15
CA ARG A 199 37.73 27.39 14.70
C ARG A 199 37.93 28.82 15.23
N GLU A 200 37.20 29.78 14.68
CA GLU A 200 37.29 31.19 15.06
C GLU A 200 36.40 31.52 16.27
N ILE A 201 35.24 30.87 16.35
CA ILE A 201 34.28 31.04 17.45
C ILE A 201 34.80 30.36 18.71
N LYS A 202 34.96 31.15 19.79
CA LYS A 202 35.45 30.69 21.10
C LYS A 202 34.35 30.75 22.14
N THR A 203 34.35 29.82 23.10
CA THR A 203 33.43 29.87 24.25
C THR A 203 33.73 31.08 25.13
N GLN A 204 32.71 31.77 25.67
CA GLN A 204 32.89 32.88 26.63
C GLN A 204 32.39 32.53 28.05
N GLN A 205 32.19 31.24 28.33
CA GLN A 205 31.79 30.71 29.63
C GLN A 205 32.45 29.35 29.85
N LYS A 206 32.73 29.03 31.11
CA LYS A 206 33.13 27.69 31.52
C LYS A 206 31.89 26.77 31.59
N TYR A 207 31.98 25.59 31.00
CA TYR A 207 30.92 24.58 31.02
C TYR A 207 31.40 23.30 31.71
N MET A 208 30.65 22.81 32.70
CA MET A 208 30.93 21.54 33.39
C MET A 208 30.04 20.44 32.83
N TRP A 209 30.65 19.40 32.26
CA TRP A 209 29.93 18.25 31.72
C TRP A 209 29.72 17.17 32.77
N ASN A 210 30.76 16.95 33.58
CA ASN A 210 30.80 16.00 34.68
C ASN A 210 31.60 16.60 35.84
N LYS A 211 31.66 15.89 36.98
CA LYS A 211 32.48 16.31 38.14
C LYS A 211 33.97 16.49 37.83
N TRP A 212 34.48 15.80 36.81
CA TRP A 212 35.91 15.73 36.47
C TRP A 212 36.25 16.36 35.12
N ASP A 213 35.25 16.85 34.38
CA ASP A 213 35.44 17.32 33.01
C ASP A 213 34.70 18.64 32.79
N SER A 214 35.45 19.64 32.35
CA SER A 214 34.96 20.97 32.06
C SER A 214 35.67 21.58 30.87
N THR A 215 34.92 22.28 30.04
CA THR A 215 35.45 23.11 28.97
C THR A 215 35.68 24.52 29.52
N GLU A 216 36.93 24.97 29.53
CA GLU A 216 37.31 26.31 29.98
C GLU A 216 36.90 27.39 28.96
N GLU A 217 36.80 28.63 29.45
CA GLU A 217 36.55 29.80 28.62
C GLU A 217 37.69 30.03 27.61
N GLY A 218 37.34 30.38 26.37
CA GLY A 218 38.29 30.67 25.29
C GLY A 218 38.62 29.46 24.40
N THR A 219 38.07 28.28 24.69
CA THR A 219 38.19 27.08 23.85
C THR A 219 37.41 27.24 22.54
N PRO A 220 37.94 26.78 21.39
CA PRO A 220 37.24 26.86 20.12
C PRO A 220 36.03 25.92 20.09
N LEU A 221 34.95 26.35 19.43
CA LEU A 221 33.71 25.58 19.38
C LEU A 221 33.88 24.23 18.66
N SER A 222 34.86 24.11 17.76
CA SER A 222 35.21 22.85 17.09
C SER A 222 35.61 21.73 18.07
N GLU A 223 36.40 22.03 19.10
CA GLU A 223 36.82 21.04 20.10
C GLU A 223 35.63 20.59 20.96
N MET A 224 34.76 21.53 21.31
CA MET A 224 33.54 21.25 22.06
C MET A 224 32.57 20.35 21.27
N LEU A 225 32.45 20.57 19.96
CA LEU A 225 31.67 19.70 19.07
C LEU A 225 32.26 18.28 19.01
N GLU A 226 33.59 18.15 18.94
CA GLU A 226 34.26 16.84 18.97
C GLU A 226 34.02 16.09 20.29
N GLN A 227 33.99 16.81 21.41
CA GLN A 227 33.61 16.23 22.70
C GLN A 227 32.19 15.67 22.69
N GLY A 228 31.22 16.38 22.10
CA GLY A 228 29.84 15.89 21.95
C GLY A 228 29.70 14.72 20.97
N ILE A 229 30.54 14.68 19.94
CA ILE A 229 30.55 13.58 18.94
C ILE A 229 31.16 12.31 19.54
N THR A 230 32.26 12.43 20.29
CA THR A 230 32.92 11.30 20.96
C THR A 230 32.12 10.79 22.14
N ARG A 231 31.45 11.68 22.88
CA ARG A 231 30.62 11.34 24.04
C ARG A 231 29.14 11.59 23.77
N VAL A 232 28.53 10.58 23.16
CA VAL A 232 27.12 10.62 22.71
C VAL A 232 26.14 10.96 23.84
N LYS A 233 26.38 10.51 25.08
CA LYS A 233 25.49 10.80 26.24
C LYS A 233 25.34 12.30 26.55
N SER A 234 26.40 13.08 26.38
CA SER A 234 26.41 14.54 26.61
C SER A 234 26.10 15.35 25.35
N ALA A 235 25.84 14.69 24.21
CA ALA A 235 25.64 15.38 22.93
C ALA A 235 24.47 16.37 22.96
N THR A 236 23.38 16.04 23.66
CA THR A 236 22.20 16.91 23.80
C THR A 236 22.55 18.22 24.52
N ASP A 237 23.31 18.11 25.61
CA ASP A 237 23.76 19.27 26.39
C ASP A 237 24.75 20.11 25.58
N VAL A 238 25.69 19.47 24.89
CA VAL A 238 26.65 20.14 23.98
C VAL A 238 25.92 20.93 22.92
N MET A 239 24.93 20.33 22.26
CA MET A 239 24.09 21.03 21.28
C MET A 239 23.39 22.24 21.92
N GLY A 240 22.78 22.09 23.09
CA GLY A 240 22.13 23.20 23.79
C GLY A 240 23.06 24.37 24.12
N VAL A 241 24.30 24.07 24.52
CA VAL A 241 25.32 25.09 24.80
C VAL A 241 25.81 25.76 23.51
N VAL A 242 26.04 25.00 22.44
CA VAL A 242 26.38 25.55 21.12
C VAL A 242 25.32 26.55 20.66
N LEU A 243 24.04 26.18 20.71
CA LEU A 243 22.94 27.09 20.34
C LEU A 243 22.94 28.38 21.19
N LYS A 244 23.17 28.24 22.50
CA LYS A 244 23.24 29.39 23.43
C LYS A 244 24.41 30.32 23.09
N GLU A 245 25.58 29.78 22.80
CA GLU A 245 26.78 30.56 22.48
C GLU A 245 26.63 31.27 21.13
N LEU A 246 26.12 30.58 20.11
CA LEU A 246 25.87 31.17 18.80
C LEU A 246 24.92 32.36 18.88
N LYS A 247 23.82 32.19 19.62
CA LYS A 247 22.86 33.26 19.87
C LYS A 247 23.49 34.46 20.58
N ARG A 248 24.33 34.23 21.59
CA ARG A 248 25.00 35.31 22.31
C ARG A 248 25.99 36.08 21.44
N GLN A 249 26.79 35.37 20.63
CA GLN A 249 27.84 35.99 19.82
C GLN A 249 27.33 36.62 18.53
N SER A 250 26.20 36.15 18.00
CA SER A 250 25.56 36.78 16.84
C SER A 250 25.25 38.27 17.09
N SER A 251 24.75 38.60 18.29
CA SER A 251 24.49 39.98 18.70
C SER A 251 25.75 40.85 18.85
N LEU A 252 26.95 40.25 18.93
CA LEU A 252 28.22 40.97 18.98
C LEU A 252 28.77 41.31 17.59
N GLY A 253 28.18 40.75 16.52
CA GLY A 253 28.55 41.02 15.14
C GLY A 253 29.76 40.25 14.62
N SER A 254 30.24 39.24 15.36
CA SER A 254 31.42 38.43 14.95
C SER A 254 31.20 37.63 13.68
N PHE A 255 29.97 37.17 13.44
CA PHE A 255 29.57 36.41 12.24
C PHE A 255 28.09 36.63 11.97
N LYS A 256 27.66 36.36 10.73
CA LYS A 256 26.24 36.36 10.35
C LYS A 256 25.65 34.98 10.57
N LEU A 257 24.48 34.90 11.21
CA LEU A 257 23.83 33.62 11.54
C LEU A 257 22.57 33.39 10.68
N LEU A 258 22.48 32.23 10.03
CA LEU A 258 21.25 31.74 9.41
C LEU A 258 20.70 30.57 10.24
N VAL A 259 19.46 30.68 10.71
CA VAL A 259 18.74 29.56 11.32
C VAL A 259 17.72 29.02 10.31
N ALA A 260 17.99 27.85 9.74
CA ALA A 260 17.14 27.16 8.77
C ALA A 260 16.47 25.94 9.43
N VAL A 261 15.14 25.94 9.56
CA VAL A 261 14.40 24.83 10.19
C VAL A 261 13.26 24.35 9.29
N ASP A 262 13.35 23.12 8.81
CA ASP A 262 12.23 22.46 8.13
C ASP A 262 11.33 21.72 9.13
N GLY A 263 10.03 21.69 8.85
CA GLY A 263 9.01 21.08 9.71
C GLY A 263 8.83 21.78 11.04
N VAL A 264 8.94 23.11 11.10
CA VAL A 264 8.95 23.90 12.35
C VAL A 264 7.70 23.68 13.23
N ASN A 265 6.58 23.27 12.62
CA ASN A 265 5.34 22.90 13.31
C ASN A 265 5.49 21.73 14.29
N ALA A 266 6.52 20.89 14.14
CA ALA A 266 6.84 19.85 15.13
C ALA A 266 7.20 20.42 16.51
N LEU A 267 7.75 21.65 16.58
CA LEU A 267 8.24 22.22 17.84
C LEU A 267 7.10 22.54 18.82
N TRP A 268 5.91 22.89 18.32
CA TRP A 268 4.70 23.22 19.10
C TRP A 268 3.55 22.22 18.91
N GLY A 269 3.80 21.13 18.18
CA GLY A 269 2.84 20.05 17.98
C GLY A 269 2.75 19.10 19.16
N ARG A 270 2.13 17.93 18.97
CA ARG A 270 2.17 16.82 19.94
C ARG A 270 3.31 15.88 19.57
N THR A 271 3.91 15.22 20.56
CA THR A 271 4.95 14.20 20.31
C THR A 271 4.31 12.80 20.23
N ALA A 272 4.96 11.89 19.50
CA ALA A 272 4.63 10.46 19.50
C ALA A 272 5.38 9.68 20.59
N LEU A 273 6.28 10.34 21.33
CA LEU A 273 7.15 9.71 22.32
C LEU A 273 6.39 9.45 23.63
N ARG A 274 6.64 8.27 24.21
CA ARG A 274 6.05 7.86 25.49
C ARG A 274 7.12 7.73 26.58
N LYS A 275 6.76 8.12 27.80
CA LYS A 275 7.55 7.89 29.01
C LYS A 275 7.45 6.41 29.41
N ARG A 276 8.24 6.00 30.42
CA ARG A 276 8.21 4.62 30.96
C ARG A 276 6.86 4.23 31.56
N ASP A 277 6.07 5.21 32.00
CA ASP A 277 4.71 5.04 32.52
C ASP A 277 3.63 5.02 31.41
N LYS A 278 4.04 4.95 30.13
CA LYS A 278 3.20 5.00 28.93
C LYS A 278 2.49 6.35 28.67
N THR A 279 2.75 7.39 29.47
CA THR A 279 2.20 8.73 29.21
C THR A 279 2.95 9.43 28.07
N PHE A 280 2.27 10.32 27.35
CA PHE A 280 2.90 11.10 26.28
C PHE A 280 3.88 12.14 26.84
N VAL A 281 5.01 12.32 26.17
CA VAL A 281 6.00 13.36 26.49
C VAL A 281 5.54 14.68 25.89
N SER A 282 5.57 15.77 26.66
CA SER A 282 5.31 17.10 26.10
C SER A 282 6.51 17.59 25.27
N PRO A 283 6.32 18.33 24.16
CA PRO A 283 7.44 18.89 23.40
C PRO A 283 8.37 19.77 24.26
N GLU A 284 7.86 20.41 25.31
CA GLU A 284 8.65 21.23 26.24
C GLU A 284 9.57 20.42 27.15
N GLU A 285 9.22 19.16 27.39
CA GLU A 285 10.03 18.22 28.19
C GLU A 285 11.23 17.71 27.38
N LEU A 286 11.21 17.81 26.04
CA LEU A 286 12.34 17.41 25.19
C LEU A 286 13.40 18.52 25.16
N ALA A 287 14.62 18.22 25.61
CA ALA A 287 15.69 19.20 25.73
C ALA A 287 16.08 19.83 24.38
N LEU A 288 16.11 19.04 23.30
CA LEU A 288 16.39 19.54 21.95
C LEU A 288 15.32 20.52 21.48
N VAL A 289 14.05 20.13 21.55
CA VAL A 289 12.92 20.98 21.15
C VAL A 289 12.89 22.27 21.96
N HIS A 290 13.12 22.19 23.28
CA HIS A 290 13.20 23.36 24.16
C HIS A 290 14.30 24.34 23.73
N ASN A 291 15.49 23.83 23.39
CA ASN A 291 16.60 24.68 22.97
C ASN A 291 16.36 25.28 21.57
N LEU A 292 15.73 24.54 20.67
CA LEU A 292 15.36 25.02 19.34
C LEU A 292 14.27 26.09 19.37
N ARG A 293 13.25 25.95 20.23
CA ARG A 293 12.24 26.99 20.46
C ARG A 293 12.90 28.33 20.80
N LYS A 294 13.98 28.34 21.60
CA LYS A 294 14.73 29.57 21.92
C LYS A 294 15.48 30.17 20.75
N MET A 295 15.94 29.36 19.78
CA MET A 295 16.66 29.87 18.61
C MET A 295 15.72 30.54 17.61
N VAL A 296 14.46 30.10 17.56
CA VAL A 296 13.43 30.65 16.68
C VAL A 296 12.81 31.94 17.23
N MET A 297 13.08 32.29 18.49
CA MET A 297 12.72 33.61 19.05
C MET A 297 13.60 34.71 18.43
N ASN A 298 13.03 35.92 18.33
CA ASN A 298 13.65 37.11 17.73
C ASN A 298 14.31 38.04 18.78
N ASP A 299 14.79 37.49 19.90
CA ASP A 299 15.45 38.19 21.01
C ASP A 299 16.97 38.41 20.77
N TRP A 300 17.45 38.16 19.56
CA TRP A 300 18.84 38.31 19.14
C TRP A 300 18.94 39.02 17.79
N SER A 301 20.10 39.60 17.49
CA SER A 301 20.39 40.34 16.25
C SER A 301 21.62 39.77 15.54
N GLY A 302 21.93 40.23 14.33
CA GLY A 302 23.07 39.71 13.58
C GLY A 302 22.77 38.50 12.69
N GLY A 303 21.48 38.19 12.43
CA GLY A 303 21.11 37.08 11.56
C GLY A 303 19.65 37.05 11.11
N ALA A 304 19.27 35.94 10.47
CA ALA A 304 17.93 35.71 9.95
C ALA A 304 17.44 34.28 10.25
N ILE A 305 16.13 34.13 10.42
CA ILE A 305 15.48 32.86 10.73
C ILE A 305 14.57 32.49 9.56
N VAL A 306 14.87 31.42 8.85
CA VAL A 306 14.05 30.88 7.75
C VAL A 306 13.50 29.53 8.17
N THR A 307 12.18 29.41 8.19
CA THR A 307 11.51 28.18 8.60
C THR A 307 10.55 27.71 7.52
N ALA A 308 10.28 26.41 7.46
CA ALA A 308 9.25 25.84 6.62
C ALA A 308 8.25 25.06 7.48
N VAL A 309 6.96 25.30 7.26
CA VAL A 309 5.90 24.43 7.81
C VAL A 309 5.69 23.26 6.86
N CYS A 310 5.62 22.04 7.40
CA CYS A 310 5.50 20.83 6.61
C CYS A 310 4.40 19.93 7.16
N GLN A 311 3.47 19.53 6.28
CA GLN A 311 2.45 18.53 6.58
C GLN A 311 3.05 17.12 6.53
N THR A 312 3.96 16.85 5.60
CA THR A 312 4.58 15.54 5.45
C THR A 312 5.41 15.22 6.67
N GLY A 313 5.07 14.11 7.35
CA GLY A 313 5.73 13.70 8.58
C GLY A 313 5.19 14.36 9.86
N SER A 314 4.20 15.25 9.75
CA SER A 314 3.51 15.84 10.90
C SER A 314 2.71 14.79 11.69
N VAL A 315 2.65 14.97 13.00
CA VAL A 315 1.96 14.05 13.91
C VAL A 315 0.62 14.67 14.33
N PHE A 316 -0.46 13.90 14.25
CA PHE A 316 -1.81 14.32 14.65
C PHE A 316 -2.35 15.57 13.92
N LYS A 317 -2.02 15.75 12.64
CA LYS A 317 -2.53 16.82 11.77
C LYS A 317 -3.20 16.23 10.53
N PRO A 318 -4.30 16.84 10.02
CA PRO A 318 -4.98 16.33 8.83
C PRO A 318 -4.11 16.51 7.57
N HIS A 319 -4.26 15.60 6.61
CA HIS A 319 -3.44 15.59 5.39
C HIS A 319 -3.66 16.80 4.47
N THR A 320 -4.82 17.44 4.54
CA THR A 320 -5.17 18.60 3.72
C THR A 320 -4.69 19.93 4.30
N ALA A 321 -4.24 19.96 5.56
CA ALA A 321 -3.79 21.21 6.19
C ALA A 321 -2.40 21.61 5.69
N TYR A 322 -2.28 22.86 5.25
CA TYR A 322 -1.01 23.45 4.81
C TYR A 322 -0.82 24.89 5.27
N LEU A 323 -1.86 25.51 5.84
CA LEU A 323 -1.80 26.89 6.30
C LEU A 323 -0.97 26.99 7.61
N PRO A 324 -0.19 28.07 7.80
CA PRO A 324 0.62 28.24 9.01
C PRO A 324 -0.19 28.15 10.30
N HIS A 325 -1.36 28.81 10.37
CA HIS A 325 -2.22 28.81 11.55
C HIS A 325 -2.71 27.40 11.92
N GLU A 326 -3.09 26.58 10.92
CA GLU A 326 -3.58 25.22 11.14
C GLU A 326 -2.46 24.27 11.61
N LEU A 327 -1.27 24.36 10.99
CA LEU A 327 -0.15 23.48 11.29
C LEU A 327 0.55 23.84 12.60
N LEU A 328 0.82 25.14 12.84
CA LEU A 328 1.47 25.62 14.06
C LEU A 328 0.54 25.57 15.28
N GLY A 329 -0.77 25.69 15.07
CA GLY A 329 -1.75 25.89 16.13
C GLY A 329 -1.58 27.24 16.83
N ASN A 330 -2.42 27.49 17.85
CA ASN A 330 -2.46 28.78 18.56
C ASN A 330 -1.13 29.11 19.27
N GLU A 331 -0.51 28.12 19.91
CA GLU A 331 0.76 28.29 20.65
C GLU A 331 1.91 28.64 19.71
N GLY A 332 2.10 27.87 18.63
CA GLY A 332 3.16 28.13 17.66
C GLY A 332 2.96 29.43 16.88
N PHE A 333 1.71 29.74 16.50
CA PHE A 333 1.40 30.96 15.76
C PHE A 333 1.64 32.22 16.61
N SER A 334 1.13 32.26 17.84
CA SER A 334 1.35 33.38 18.77
C SER A 334 2.82 33.58 19.14
N THR A 335 3.58 32.49 19.22
CA THR A 335 5.03 32.55 19.48
C THR A 335 5.81 33.11 18.29
N LEU A 336 5.43 32.74 17.07
CA LEU A 336 6.09 33.17 15.83
C LEU A 336 5.68 34.56 15.35
N GLU A 337 4.57 35.10 15.84
CA GLU A 337 4.09 36.42 15.45
C GLU A 337 4.97 37.55 16.04
N PRO A 338 5.37 38.58 15.26
CA PRO A 338 5.22 38.74 13.82
C PRO A 338 6.26 37.93 13.01
N PHE A 339 5.85 37.41 11.85
CA PHE A 339 6.70 36.75 10.85
C PHE A 339 6.26 37.11 9.43
N LEU A 340 7.14 36.90 8.45
CA LEU A 340 6.86 37.11 7.03
C LEU A 340 6.47 35.76 6.38
N PRO A 341 5.20 35.56 6.02
CA PRO A 341 4.74 34.34 5.33
C PRO A 341 5.09 34.41 3.84
N ILE A 342 5.81 33.41 3.33
CA ILE A 342 6.13 33.27 1.90
C ILE A 342 5.43 32.01 1.38
N GLN A 343 4.54 32.20 0.41
CA GLN A 343 3.79 31.10 -0.19
C GLN A 343 4.62 30.41 -1.28
N VAL A 344 4.76 29.09 -1.17
CA VAL A 344 5.38 28.24 -2.20
C VAL A 344 4.26 27.52 -2.95
N ALA A 345 3.96 28.03 -4.15
CA ALA A 345 2.93 27.46 -5.02
C ALA A 345 3.45 26.26 -5.85
N LYS A 346 2.51 25.61 -6.55
CA LYS A 346 2.79 24.61 -7.60
C LYS A 346 3.57 25.23 -8.76
N TYR A 347 4.01 24.42 -9.72
CA TYR A 347 4.72 24.94 -10.88
C TYR A 347 3.80 25.79 -11.76
N ASN A 348 4.31 26.93 -12.20
CA ASN A 348 3.73 27.66 -13.32
C ASN A 348 4.02 26.92 -14.64
N GLU A 349 3.30 27.22 -15.71
CA GLU A 349 3.50 26.58 -17.02
C GLU A 349 4.95 26.64 -17.52
N LYS A 350 5.64 27.77 -17.27
CA LYS A 350 7.07 27.93 -17.61
C LYS A 350 8.00 27.08 -16.74
N GLU A 351 7.74 27.00 -15.43
CA GLU A 351 8.52 26.17 -14.51
C GLU A 351 8.33 24.69 -14.87
N PHE A 352 7.09 24.28 -15.14
CA PHE A 352 6.77 22.93 -15.59
C PHE A 352 7.50 22.59 -16.89
N GLU A 353 7.45 23.48 -17.88
CA GLU A 353 8.11 23.24 -19.16
C GLU A 353 9.63 23.11 -19.00
N SER A 354 10.24 23.99 -18.21
CA SER A 354 11.67 23.90 -17.93
C SER A 354 12.05 22.59 -17.22
N CYS A 355 11.24 22.16 -16.23
CA CYS A 355 11.45 20.88 -15.54
C CYS A 355 11.31 19.67 -16.49
N TYR A 356 10.28 19.71 -17.35
CA TYR A 356 10.04 18.67 -18.34
C TYR A 356 11.20 18.59 -19.36
N GLN A 357 11.69 19.72 -19.86
CA GLN A 357 12.86 19.76 -20.75
C GLN A 357 14.13 19.28 -20.05
N TYR A 358 14.33 19.63 -18.78
CA TYR A 358 15.43 19.11 -17.97
C TYR A 358 15.39 17.57 -17.88
N TYR A 359 14.21 16.98 -17.62
CA TYR A 359 14.07 15.52 -17.61
C TYR A 359 14.26 14.85 -18.97
N LEU A 360 13.91 15.53 -20.07
CA LEU A 360 14.18 15.03 -21.41
C LEU A 360 15.68 15.03 -21.72
N ASP A 361 16.39 16.10 -21.37
CA ASP A 361 17.84 16.23 -21.55
C ASP A 361 18.62 15.20 -20.74
N SER A 362 18.27 15.04 -19.46
CA SER A 362 18.85 14.01 -18.59
C SER A 362 18.45 12.58 -18.97
N LYS A 363 17.63 12.40 -20.03
CA LYS A 363 17.06 11.11 -20.45
C LYS A 363 16.37 10.39 -19.29
N TRP A 364 15.67 11.14 -18.43
CA TRP A 364 14.91 10.58 -17.34
C TRP A 364 13.60 9.95 -17.84
N LEU A 365 12.95 10.63 -18.78
CA LEU A 365 11.74 10.14 -19.46
C LEU A 365 12.14 9.24 -20.64
N GLN A 366 12.11 7.92 -20.41
CA GLN A 366 12.50 6.91 -21.41
C GLN A 366 11.38 6.51 -22.36
N HIS A 367 10.11 6.68 -21.95
CA HIS A 367 8.97 6.24 -22.74
C HIS A 367 8.81 7.09 -24.02
N GLU A 368 8.66 6.45 -25.19
CA GLU A 368 8.60 7.14 -26.49
C GLU A 368 7.46 8.16 -26.56
N LYS A 369 6.28 7.79 -26.04
CA LYS A 369 5.12 8.70 -25.98
C LYS A 369 5.29 9.84 -24.99
N ALA A 370 6.27 9.80 -24.09
CA ALA A 370 6.50 10.91 -23.17
C ALA A 370 7.01 12.17 -23.89
N ARG A 371 7.59 12.02 -25.09
CA ARG A 371 8.09 13.13 -25.93
C ARG A 371 7.01 13.78 -26.80
N THR A 372 5.83 13.20 -26.88
CA THR A 372 4.72 13.74 -27.69
C THR A 372 4.02 14.87 -26.93
N PRO A 373 3.36 15.81 -27.64
CA PRO A 373 2.56 16.85 -26.99
C PRO A 373 1.45 16.25 -26.11
N ASP A 374 0.90 15.10 -26.50
CA ASP A 374 -0.11 14.39 -25.73
C ASP A 374 0.45 13.85 -24.41
N GLY A 375 1.64 13.21 -24.43
CA GLY A 375 2.30 12.74 -23.22
C GLY A 375 2.67 13.89 -22.27
N ARG A 376 3.08 15.04 -22.83
CA ARG A 376 3.30 16.27 -22.05
C ARG A 376 2.01 16.75 -21.37
N ALA A 377 0.90 16.80 -22.11
CA ALA A 377 -0.39 17.22 -21.56
C ALA A 377 -0.91 16.25 -20.48
N GLU A 378 -0.72 14.94 -20.69
CA GLU A 378 -1.04 13.91 -19.69
C GLU A 378 -0.21 14.07 -18.41
N LEU A 379 1.11 14.27 -18.53
CA LEU A 379 1.97 14.49 -17.36
C LEU A 379 1.58 15.76 -16.59
N LEU A 380 1.25 16.84 -17.29
CA LEU A 380 0.77 18.08 -16.66
C LEU A 380 -0.55 17.85 -15.93
N PHE A 381 -1.49 17.13 -16.54
CA PHE A 381 -2.80 16.83 -15.96
C PHE A 381 -2.71 15.91 -14.74
N LEU A 382 -1.96 14.80 -14.85
CA LEU A 382 -1.80 13.83 -13.76
C LEU A 382 -0.99 14.40 -12.58
N SER A 383 0.05 15.19 -12.86
CA SER A 383 0.83 15.84 -11.81
C SER A 383 0.11 17.04 -11.19
N ASP A 384 -0.87 17.63 -11.88
CA ASP A 384 -1.49 18.90 -11.52
C ASP A 384 -0.44 20.00 -11.26
N ALA A 385 0.63 20.00 -12.08
CA ALA A 385 1.82 20.85 -11.91
C ALA A 385 2.50 20.78 -10.52
N ASN A 386 2.26 19.71 -9.73
CA ASN A 386 2.90 19.51 -8.44
C ASN A 386 4.31 18.92 -8.64
N PRO A 387 5.39 19.56 -8.13
CA PRO A 387 6.76 19.11 -8.32
C PRO A 387 7.02 17.67 -7.88
N ALA A 388 6.55 17.29 -6.68
CA ALA A 388 6.77 15.94 -6.15
C ALA A 388 5.98 14.88 -6.93
N ARG A 389 4.77 15.20 -7.40
CA ARG A 389 4.00 14.26 -8.25
C ARG A 389 4.62 14.12 -9.63
N LEU A 390 5.11 15.20 -10.22
CA LEU A 390 5.80 15.16 -11.51
C LEU A 390 7.08 14.31 -11.42
N GLU A 391 7.87 14.50 -10.37
CA GLU A 391 9.05 13.67 -10.10
C GLU A 391 8.69 12.19 -9.90
N ARG A 392 7.58 11.87 -9.21
CA ARG A 392 7.04 10.49 -9.08
C ARG A 392 6.62 9.85 -10.38
N LEU A 393 6.01 10.64 -11.27
CA LEU A 393 5.53 10.12 -12.55
C LEU A 393 6.69 9.93 -13.53
N GLY A 394 7.73 10.78 -13.44
CA GLY A 394 8.93 10.68 -14.27
C GLY A 394 9.95 9.66 -13.78
N GLY A 395 10.11 9.54 -12.46
CA GLY A 395 10.98 8.56 -11.81
C GLY A 395 10.18 7.30 -11.50
N GLY A 396 10.42 6.22 -12.25
CA GLY A 396 9.89 4.91 -11.87
C GLY A 396 10.26 4.57 -10.43
N PRO A 397 9.42 3.83 -9.69
CA PRO A 397 9.74 3.42 -8.33
C PRO A 397 11.00 2.53 -8.35
N GLY A 398 12.11 3.00 -7.78
CA GLY A 398 13.32 2.19 -7.56
C GLY A 398 14.49 2.45 -8.53
N GLY A 399 15.15 3.61 -8.41
CA GLY A 399 16.42 3.88 -9.08
C GLY A 399 17.62 3.25 -8.35
N GLY A 400 17.83 1.95 -8.52
CA GLY A 400 19.01 1.23 -8.05
C GLY A 400 19.47 0.17 -9.05
N GLY A 401 20.41 0.55 -9.92
CA GLY A 401 21.28 -0.41 -10.62
C GLY A 401 20.95 -0.70 -12.10
N GLY A 402 21.80 -0.18 -12.98
CA GLY A 402 22.36 -0.93 -14.12
C GLY A 402 21.47 -1.17 -15.33
N GLY A 403 21.85 -0.59 -16.47
CA GLY A 403 21.15 -0.73 -17.73
C GLY A 403 21.09 -2.17 -18.25
N ALA A 404 19.88 -2.61 -18.49
CA ALA A 404 19.43 -3.41 -19.63
C ALA A 404 17.95 -3.06 -19.77
N GLY A 405 17.44 -2.89 -21.00
CA GLY A 405 16.04 -2.51 -21.22
C GLY A 405 15.09 -3.40 -20.42
N ARG A 406 14.60 -2.88 -19.28
CA ARG A 406 13.52 -3.51 -18.52
C ARG A 406 12.23 -2.98 -19.13
N ALA A 407 11.49 -3.89 -19.76
CA ALA A 407 10.05 -3.77 -19.91
C ALA A 407 9.44 -3.25 -18.57
N PRO A 408 8.34 -2.48 -18.60
CA PRO A 408 7.74 -1.92 -17.39
C PRO A 408 7.71 -3.00 -16.31
N GLU A 409 8.36 -2.73 -15.17
CA GLU A 409 8.41 -3.71 -14.09
C GLU A 409 6.98 -4.19 -13.83
N PRO A 410 6.74 -5.52 -13.85
CA PRO A 410 5.40 -6.03 -13.60
C PRO A 410 4.98 -5.49 -12.24
N ARG A 411 3.92 -4.67 -12.19
CA ARG A 411 3.37 -4.13 -10.94
C ARG A 411 3.18 -5.30 -9.98
N ALA A 412 4.08 -5.43 -9.01
CA ALA A 412 4.00 -6.49 -8.03
C ALA A 412 2.74 -6.26 -7.19
N PRO A 413 1.95 -7.31 -6.87
CA PRO A 413 0.80 -7.15 -6.02
C PRO A 413 1.25 -6.66 -4.63
N ARG A 414 0.53 -5.69 -4.06
CA ARG A 414 0.70 -5.26 -2.67
C ARG A 414 0.16 -6.37 -1.76
N LEU A 415 1.03 -7.30 -1.41
CA LEU A 415 0.73 -8.52 -0.67
C LEU A 415 1.76 -8.68 0.44
N VAL A 416 1.31 -9.02 1.64
CA VAL A 416 2.14 -9.60 2.69
C VAL A 416 1.70 -11.05 2.84
N LEU A 417 2.63 -11.97 2.61
CA LEU A 417 2.43 -13.41 2.62
C LEU A 417 3.24 -13.99 3.78
N LEU A 418 2.54 -14.64 4.71
CA LEU A 418 3.13 -15.33 5.85
C LEU A 418 3.05 -16.83 5.58
N ASP A 419 4.19 -17.50 5.56
CA ASP A 419 4.23 -18.96 5.40
C ASP A 419 5.44 -19.59 6.09
N LEU A 420 5.42 -20.91 6.25
CA LEU A 420 6.46 -21.69 6.93
C LEU A 420 7.68 -21.94 6.04
N ARG A 421 8.79 -22.28 6.68
CA ARG A 421 9.98 -22.76 5.98
C ARG A 421 9.71 -24.12 5.32
N GLY A 422 9.99 -24.21 4.01
CA GLY A 422 9.81 -25.42 3.19
C GLY A 422 8.70 -25.32 2.14
N SER A 423 7.67 -24.49 2.37
CA SER A 423 6.59 -24.25 1.39
C SER A 423 6.93 -23.17 0.33
N LEU A 424 8.11 -22.55 0.45
CA LEU A 424 8.57 -21.48 -0.44
C LEU A 424 9.67 -21.95 -1.41
N ASP A 425 9.77 -23.25 -1.67
CA ASP A 425 10.94 -23.90 -2.32
C ASP A 425 11.35 -23.26 -3.67
N SER A 426 10.38 -22.88 -4.51
CA SER A 426 10.62 -22.20 -5.79
C SER A 426 10.80 -20.67 -5.67
N LEU A 427 10.41 -20.08 -4.54
CA LEU A 427 10.55 -18.66 -4.22
C LEU A 427 11.86 -18.43 -3.44
N ARG A 428 13.01 -18.62 -4.09
CA ARG A 428 14.31 -18.31 -3.48
C ARG A 428 14.40 -16.82 -3.13
N ARG A 429 14.99 -16.51 -1.98
CA ARG A 429 15.25 -15.14 -1.47
C ARG A 429 16.23 -14.31 -2.34
N ASP A 430 16.66 -14.83 -3.50
CA ASP A 430 17.72 -14.27 -4.33
C ASP A 430 17.21 -13.69 -5.66
N SER A 431 16.87 -12.40 -5.62
CA SER A 431 17.23 -11.48 -6.70
C SER A 431 18.50 -10.67 -6.32
N SER A 432 19.38 -11.28 -5.52
CA SER A 432 20.73 -10.80 -5.24
C SER A 432 21.65 -11.10 -6.44
N SER A 433 21.50 -10.32 -7.51
CA SER A 433 22.56 -10.17 -8.51
C SER A 433 23.69 -9.30 -7.94
N SER A 434 24.29 -9.75 -6.83
CA SER A 434 25.52 -9.22 -6.27
C SER A 434 26.32 -10.42 -5.78
N ARG A 435 27.25 -10.89 -6.63
CA ARG A 435 28.41 -11.64 -6.13
C ARG A 435 29.25 -10.65 -5.32
N ASP A 436 28.89 -10.43 -4.07
CA ASP A 436 29.83 -9.85 -3.12
C ASP A 436 30.72 -10.98 -2.60
N ALA A 437 31.98 -10.85 -2.96
CA ALA A 437 33.06 -11.66 -2.47
C ALA A 437 33.21 -11.45 -0.95
N GLY A 438 33.24 -12.56 -0.22
CA GLY A 438 33.88 -12.73 1.09
C GLY A 438 33.64 -11.63 2.12
N SER A 439 32.66 -11.85 3.01
CA SER A 439 32.74 -11.33 4.37
C SER A 439 32.65 -12.51 5.33
N ASP A 440 33.75 -12.76 6.05
CA ASP A 440 33.86 -13.68 7.18
C ASP A 440 32.73 -13.45 8.18
N ASP A 441 31.80 -14.40 8.29
CA ASP A 441 30.97 -14.52 9.48
C ASP A 441 31.86 -15.02 10.63
N ALA A 442 31.98 -14.17 11.65
CA ALA A 442 32.67 -14.47 12.90
C ALA A 442 32.07 -15.73 13.55
N VAL A 443 32.80 -16.83 13.45
CA VAL A 443 32.47 -18.11 14.09
C VAL A 443 32.63 -17.96 15.61
N ALA A 444 31.50 -17.85 16.32
CA ALA A 444 31.44 -17.81 17.79
C ALA A 444 31.59 -19.20 18.47
N TRP A 445 32.07 -20.22 17.75
CA TRP A 445 32.17 -21.60 18.27
C TRP A 445 33.46 -22.30 17.82
N HIS A 446 34.36 -22.60 18.77
CA HIS A 446 35.63 -23.30 18.53
C HIS A 446 35.50 -24.84 18.62
N GLY A 447 34.49 -25.41 17.96
CA GLY A 447 34.30 -26.85 17.86
C GLY A 447 34.37 -27.33 16.40
N SER A 448 35.01 -28.47 16.15
CA SER A 448 35.07 -29.09 14.81
C SER A 448 33.67 -29.45 14.33
N THR A 449 33.09 -28.59 13.48
CA THR A 449 31.75 -28.81 12.91
C THR A 449 31.91 -29.44 11.53
N THR A 450 31.45 -30.68 11.36
CA THR A 450 31.36 -31.32 10.03
C THR A 450 30.06 -30.90 9.37
N ARG A 451 30.17 -30.04 8.35
CA ARG A 451 29.03 -29.59 7.53
C ARG A 451 28.62 -30.72 6.59
N HIS A 452 27.55 -31.44 6.90
CA HIS A 452 26.93 -32.38 5.99
C HIS A 452 25.93 -31.64 5.09
N GLN A 453 26.35 -31.40 3.85
CA GLN A 453 25.46 -30.91 2.79
C GLN A 453 24.76 -32.14 2.19
N GLY A 454 23.44 -32.22 2.32
CA GLY A 454 22.64 -33.24 1.61
C GLY A 454 22.81 -33.10 0.09
N PRO A 455 22.62 -34.20 -0.68
CA PRO A 455 22.75 -34.12 -2.13
C PRO A 455 21.75 -33.10 -2.69
N PRO A 456 22.16 -32.23 -3.64
CA PRO A 456 21.24 -31.29 -4.26
C PRO A 456 20.18 -32.08 -5.04
N ALA A 457 18.90 -31.77 -4.80
CA ALA A 457 17.85 -32.13 -5.74
C ALA A 457 18.20 -31.52 -7.10
N GLN A 458 18.13 -32.32 -8.16
CA GLN A 458 18.52 -31.91 -9.51
C GLN A 458 17.76 -30.64 -9.93
N ASP A 459 18.50 -29.54 -10.12
CA ASP A 459 18.00 -28.30 -10.73
C ASP A 459 17.39 -28.60 -12.11
N VAL A 460 16.07 -28.47 -12.24
CA VAL A 460 15.40 -28.28 -13.53
C VAL A 460 14.52 -27.04 -13.42
N ALA A 461 15.16 -25.87 -13.50
CA ALA A 461 14.44 -24.66 -13.86
C ALA A 461 13.87 -24.84 -15.28
N PRO A 462 12.61 -24.46 -15.57
CA PRO A 462 12.16 -24.35 -16.95
C PRO A 462 12.91 -23.18 -17.60
N ARG A 463 14.02 -23.49 -18.26
CA ARG A 463 14.72 -22.58 -19.16
C ARG A 463 13.82 -22.26 -20.35
N GLY A 464 13.39 -20.99 -20.41
CA GLY A 464 13.14 -20.28 -21.66
C GLY A 464 11.71 -20.33 -22.19
N LEU A 465 10.88 -19.36 -21.80
CA LEU A 465 9.76 -18.86 -22.60
C LEU A 465 9.58 -17.34 -22.37
N GLY A 466 10.59 -16.58 -22.78
CA GLY A 466 10.45 -15.16 -23.10
C GLY A 466 10.59 -15.01 -24.60
N GLY A 467 9.49 -14.75 -25.30
CA GLY A 467 9.50 -14.47 -26.74
C GLY A 467 10.34 -13.23 -27.02
N GLN A 468 11.46 -13.42 -27.70
CA GLN A 468 12.31 -12.35 -28.21
C GLN A 468 11.73 -11.95 -29.58
N GLU A 469 11.02 -10.82 -29.65
CA GLU A 469 10.64 -10.20 -30.92
C GLU A 469 11.92 -9.59 -31.55
N ASN A 470 12.62 -10.39 -32.35
CA ASN A 470 13.66 -9.88 -33.24
C ASN A 470 13.02 -9.48 -34.57
N THR A 471 12.98 -8.17 -34.81
CA THR A 471 12.81 -7.58 -36.13
C THR A 471 14.02 -7.89 -36.99
N SER A 472 13.81 -8.55 -38.14
CA SER A 472 14.74 -8.49 -39.27
C SER A 472 13.97 -8.61 -40.58
N SER A 473 14.40 -7.77 -41.53
CA SER A 473 13.85 -7.52 -42.85
C SER A 473 14.43 -8.44 -43.93
N ASP A 474 13.62 -8.62 -44.98
CA ASP A 474 13.91 -9.05 -46.37
C ASP A 474 14.12 -10.54 -46.72
N GLY A 475 13.33 -10.99 -47.72
CA GLY A 475 13.82 -11.86 -48.81
C GLY A 475 13.21 -13.25 -49.00
N ASP A 476 12.05 -13.31 -49.68
CA ASP A 476 11.62 -14.27 -50.73
C ASP A 476 11.49 -15.82 -50.49
N THR A 477 10.35 -16.32 -51.02
CA THR A 477 9.94 -17.67 -51.50
C THR A 477 10.03 -18.95 -50.63
N GLY A 478 8.87 -19.60 -50.45
CA GLY A 478 8.78 -21.07 -50.28
C GLY A 478 7.63 -21.60 -49.43
N LEU A 479 6.64 -22.23 -50.07
CA LEU A 479 5.56 -23.01 -49.43
C LEU A 479 6.11 -24.17 -48.60
N GLY A 480 5.80 -24.20 -47.30
CA GLY A 480 6.07 -25.35 -46.41
C GLY A 480 5.30 -25.20 -45.09
N ALA A 481 4.48 -26.21 -44.78
CA ALA A 481 3.53 -26.22 -43.66
C ALA A 481 4.15 -25.94 -42.28
N LEU A 482 3.52 -25.04 -41.51
CA LEU A 482 3.78 -24.87 -40.07
C LEU A 482 3.22 -26.07 -39.29
N PRO A 483 3.96 -26.67 -38.34
CA PRO A 483 3.44 -27.73 -37.48
C PRO A 483 2.39 -27.17 -36.51
N LEU A 484 1.26 -27.88 -36.41
CA LEU A 484 0.19 -27.67 -35.44
C LEU A 484 0.71 -27.70 -33.99
N ASP A 485 0.28 -26.70 -33.20
CA ASP A 485 0.34 -26.63 -31.74
C ASP A 485 -0.04 -27.97 -31.09
N LYS A 486 0.97 -28.72 -30.63
CA LYS A 486 0.82 -29.92 -29.77
C LYS A 486 1.34 -29.71 -28.35
N ASP A 487 2.00 -28.58 -28.05
CA ASP A 487 2.74 -28.40 -26.80
C ASP A 487 1.89 -27.91 -25.60
N ALA A 488 0.72 -27.31 -25.84
CA ALA A 488 -0.12 -26.78 -24.74
C ALA A 488 -0.82 -27.88 -23.90
N SER A 489 -1.21 -28.99 -24.53
CA SER A 489 -1.93 -30.08 -23.84
C SER A 489 -1.00 -31.03 -23.08
N GLN A 490 0.27 -31.15 -23.48
CA GLN A 490 1.26 -31.98 -22.78
C GLN A 490 1.81 -31.28 -21.53
N ASN A 491 1.92 -29.95 -21.54
CA ASN A 491 2.46 -29.17 -20.42
C ASN A 491 1.50 -29.01 -19.22
N ALA A 492 0.18 -28.98 -19.44
CA ALA A 492 -0.80 -28.94 -18.35
C ALA A 492 -0.87 -30.27 -17.57
N CYS A 493 -0.86 -31.40 -18.29
CA CYS A 493 -0.84 -32.74 -17.71
C CYS A 493 0.49 -33.05 -16.97
N HIS A 494 1.58 -32.35 -17.30
CA HIS A 494 2.87 -32.53 -16.65
C HIS A 494 2.99 -31.87 -15.26
N LEU A 495 2.12 -30.89 -14.94
CA LEU A 495 2.12 -30.13 -13.69
C LEU A 495 1.30 -30.84 -12.58
N GLU A 496 0.19 -31.49 -12.97
CA GLU A 496 -0.74 -32.21 -12.06
C GLU A 496 -0.08 -33.37 -11.28
N GLY A 497 1.08 -33.86 -11.73
CA GLY A 497 1.83 -34.95 -11.07
C GLY A 497 3.18 -34.56 -10.46
N ARG A 498 3.61 -33.29 -10.53
CA ARG A 498 4.97 -32.86 -10.10
C ARG A 498 5.04 -31.72 -9.08
N GLY A 499 4.04 -30.85 -8.98
CA GLY A 499 4.08 -29.73 -8.02
C GLY A 499 3.88 -30.22 -6.60
N GLN A 500 4.94 -30.20 -5.78
CA GLN A 500 4.88 -30.61 -4.38
C GLN A 500 4.35 -29.49 -3.49
N VAL A 501 4.45 -28.23 -3.93
CA VAL A 501 4.20 -27.05 -3.10
C VAL A 501 3.43 -25.97 -3.89
N TRP A 502 2.62 -25.15 -3.21
CA TRP A 502 1.79 -24.12 -3.85
C TRP A 502 2.61 -23.08 -4.64
N SER A 503 3.84 -22.80 -4.22
CA SER A 503 4.74 -21.83 -4.85
C SER A 503 5.11 -22.21 -6.28
N ASP A 504 5.07 -23.50 -6.65
CA ASP A 504 5.32 -23.99 -8.01
C ASP A 504 4.27 -23.54 -9.03
N TYR A 505 3.06 -23.22 -8.57
CA TYR A 505 1.96 -22.77 -9.42
C TYR A 505 1.95 -21.24 -9.58
N LEU A 506 2.80 -20.51 -8.86
CA LEU A 506 2.82 -19.05 -8.89
C LEU A 506 3.57 -18.53 -10.13
N ARG A 507 2.88 -17.76 -10.96
CA ARG A 507 3.49 -17.04 -12.11
C ARG A 507 3.73 -15.56 -11.87
N VAL A 508 3.14 -15.01 -10.81
CA VAL A 508 3.20 -13.59 -10.51
C VAL A 508 4.51 -13.30 -9.79
N HIS A 509 5.21 -12.26 -10.25
CA HIS A 509 6.42 -11.78 -9.59
C HIS A 509 6.00 -11.04 -8.30
N LEU A 510 6.43 -11.56 -7.15
CA LEU A 510 6.20 -10.93 -5.86
C LEU A 510 7.32 -9.95 -5.52
N HIS A 511 6.98 -8.90 -4.77
CA HIS A 511 7.99 -7.98 -4.24
C HIS A 511 8.81 -8.67 -3.14
N PRO A 512 10.12 -8.41 -2.99
CA PRO A 512 10.93 -9.05 -1.94
C PRO A 512 10.41 -8.82 -0.52
N ARG A 513 9.75 -7.66 -0.27
CA ARG A 513 9.11 -7.37 1.03
C ARG A 513 7.75 -8.07 1.22
N SER A 514 7.20 -8.70 0.19
CA SER A 514 5.94 -9.43 0.31
C SER A 514 6.06 -10.73 1.10
N ILE A 515 7.23 -11.36 1.10
CA ILE A 515 7.41 -12.67 1.73
C ILE A 515 7.85 -12.48 3.19
N PHE A 516 7.12 -13.10 4.11
CA PHE A 516 7.42 -13.23 5.54
C PHE A 516 7.53 -14.72 5.85
N GLU A 517 8.74 -15.18 6.16
CA GLU A 517 8.99 -16.60 6.45
C GLU A 517 9.02 -16.82 7.96
N ILE A 518 8.11 -17.66 8.46
CA ILE A 518 8.07 -18.07 9.87
C ILE A 518 9.14 -19.13 10.10
N GLN A 519 10.20 -18.78 10.84
CA GLN A 519 11.36 -19.67 11.03
C GLN A 519 11.18 -20.72 12.13
N ARG A 520 10.20 -20.53 13.03
CA ARG A 520 10.00 -21.38 14.21
C ARG A 520 9.39 -22.75 13.90
N TYR A 521 8.62 -22.84 12.82
CA TYR A 521 7.88 -24.04 12.42
C TYR A 521 8.26 -24.44 10.99
N ASN A 522 8.20 -25.74 10.70
CA ASN A 522 8.53 -26.29 9.38
C ASN A 522 7.28 -26.85 8.70
N HIS A 523 7.22 -26.74 7.37
CA HIS A 523 6.10 -27.27 6.57
C HIS A 523 6.03 -28.81 6.61
N ASP A 524 7.16 -29.50 6.37
CA ASP A 524 7.22 -30.96 6.26
C ASP A 524 7.91 -31.67 7.45
N GLY A 525 8.24 -30.95 8.53
CA GLY A 525 8.95 -31.53 9.67
C GLY A 525 8.06 -32.45 10.53
N ASP A 526 8.57 -33.60 10.98
CA ASP A 526 7.88 -34.47 11.96
C ASP A 526 7.81 -33.85 13.38
N SER A 527 8.54 -32.77 13.63
CA SER A 527 8.55 -31.99 14.86
C SER A 527 8.41 -30.48 14.57
N ASN A 528 7.75 -29.74 15.46
CA ASN A 528 7.43 -28.31 15.34
C ASN A 528 6.56 -27.94 14.11
N ARG A 529 5.35 -28.51 14.03
CA ARG A 529 4.29 -28.06 13.11
C ARG A 529 3.39 -27.02 13.78
N LEU A 530 2.84 -26.11 12.98
CA LEU A 530 1.88 -25.10 13.43
C LEU A 530 0.46 -25.68 13.39
N GLU A 531 0.09 -26.48 14.39
CA GLU A 531 -1.16 -27.27 14.36
C GLU A 531 -2.29 -26.69 15.20
N ALA A 532 -1.99 -25.90 16.24
CA ALA A 532 -2.99 -25.41 17.19
C ALA A 532 -3.12 -23.88 17.15
N PHE A 533 -4.35 -23.38 17.36
CA PHE A 533 -4.69 -21.95 17.38
C PHE A 533 -3.78 -21.13 18.29
N GLY A 534 -3.58 -21.55 19.55
CA GLY A 534 -2.76 -20.82 20.53
C GLY A 534 -1.28 -20.67 20.13
N GLN A 535 -0.75 -21.60 19.32
CA GLN A 535 0.62 -21.49 18.80
C GLN A 535 0.73 -20.32 17.81
N GLY A 536 -0.29 -20.13 16.97
CA GLY A 536 -0.36 -19.03 16.01
C GLY A 536 -0.51 -17.67 16.69
N GLU A 537 -1.34 -17.59 17.73
CA GLU A 537 -1.53 -16.37 18.52
C GLU A 537 -0.26 -15.98 19.29
N SER A 538 0.39 -16.96 19.93
CA SER A 538 1.65 -16.73 20.64
C SER A 538 2.77 -16.29 19.70
N LEU A 539 2.81 -16.81 18.46
CA LEU A 539 3.83 -16.47 17.47
C LEU A 539 3.83 -14.98 17.13
N LEU A 540 2.66 -14.39 16.87
CA LEU A 540 2.53 -12.97 16.56
C LEU A 540 2.52 -12.05 17.79
N SER A 541 2.40 -12.62 18.98
CA SER A 541 2.57 -11.88 20.23
C SER A 541 4.06 -11.63 20.56
N GLU A 542 4.98 -12.32 19.88
CA GLU A 542 6.41 -12.06 20.02
C GLU A 542 6.82 -10.76 19.31
N PRO A 543 7.57 -9.86 19.97
CA PRO A 543 7.87 -8.53 19.44
C PRO A 543 8.64 -8.58 18.12
N THR A 544 9.52 -9.57 17.92
CA THR A 544 10.30 -9.70 16.69
C THR A 544 9.43 -9.92 15.46
N TYR A 545 8.47 -10.84 15.54
CA TYR A 545 7.59 -11.17 14.41
C TYR A 545 6.55 -10.07 14.18
N LEU A 546 6.07 -9.44 15.26
CA LEU A 546 5.15 -8.30 15.19
C LEU A 546 5.80 -7.08 14.53
N GLU A 547 7.02 -6.70 14.95
CA GLU A 547 7.77 -5.60 14.35
C GLU A 547 8.05 -5.84 12.86
N GLU A 548 8.43 -7.06 12.47
CA GLU A 548 8.66 -7.38 11.05
C GLU A 548 7.36 -7.33 10.23
N LEU A 549 6.23 -7.75 10.80
CA LEU A 549 4.93 -7.68 10.13
C LEU A 549 4.49 -6.22 9.95
N GLU A 550 4.59 -5.41 11.01
CA GLU A 550 4.29 -3.97 10.97
C GLU A 550 5.18 -3.23 9.95
N ASP A 551 6.48 -3.52 9.90
CA ASP A 551 7.40 -2.91 8.93
C ASP A 551 7.00 -3.21 7.48
N LYS A 552 6.57 -4.45 7.18
CA LYS A 552 6.08 -4.83 5.85
C LYS A 552 4.73 -4.19 5.53
N LEU A 553 3.81 -4.13 6.50
CA LEU A 553 2.52 -3.46 6.34
C LEU A 553 2.70 -1.97 6.07
N HIS A 554 3.48 -1.27 6.90
CA HIS A 554 3.77 0.15 6.73
C HIS A 554 4.39 0.45 5.36
N PHE A 555 5.31 -0.39 4.88
CA PHE A 555 5.87 -0.23 3.55
C PHE A 555 4.79 -0.19 2.44
N PHE A 556 3.89 -1.17 2.40
CA PHE A 556 2.86 -1.21 1.35
C PHE A 556 1.76 -0.15 1.55
N ILE A 557 1.52 0.27 2.80
CA ILE A 557 0.55 1.31 3.12
C ILE A 557 1.07 2.69 2.73
N GLU A 558 2.35 2.97 2.94
CA GLU A 558 3.00 4.21 2.50
C GLU A 558 3.02 4.36 0.97
N GLU A 559 3.03 3.25 0.23
CA GLU A 559 2.86 3.25 -1.23
C GLU A 559 1.42 3.50 -1.70
N CYS A 560 0.42 3.40 -0.81
CA CYS A 560 -0.97 3.62 -1.17
C CYS A 560 -1.32 5.11 -1.18
N ASP A 561 -1.71 5.65 -2.34
CA ASP A 561 -2.30 7.00 -2.42
C ASP A 561 -3.67 7.08 -1.73
N TYR A 562 -4.44 5.98 -1.77
CA TYR A 562 -5.72 5.82 -1.08
C TYR A 562 -5.88 4.39 -0.57
N LEU A 563 -5.94 4.23 0.76
CA LEU A 563 -6.18 2.95 1.43
C LEU A 563 -7.68 2.71 1.61
N GLN A 564 -8.26 1.81 0.80
CA GLN A 564 -9.67 1.44 0.88
C GLN A 564 -9.97 0.47 2.05
N GLY A 565 -9.11 -0.53 2.24
CA GLY A 565 -9.33 -1.62 3.18
C GLY A 565 -8.31 -2.74 3.02
N PHE A 566 -8.48 -3.81 3.79
CA PHE A 566 -7.62 -4.99 3.81
C PHE A 566 -8.42 -6.24 3.42
N GLN A 567 -7.82 -7.07 2.58
CA GLN A 567 -8.33 -8.39 2.25
C GLN A 567 -7.42 -9.43 2.88
N ILE A 568 -7.95 -10.25 3.79
CA ILE A 568 -7.21 -11.27 4.51
C ILE A 568 -7.63 -12.64 3.96
N LEU A 569 -6.66 -13.47 3.59
CA LEU A 569 -6.88 -14.88 3.28
C LEU A 569 -6.11 -15.67 4.34
N CYS A 570 -6.81 -16.51 5.10
CA CYS A 570 -6.20 -17.28 6.18
C CYS A 570 -6.73 -18.71 6.19
N ASP A 571 -5.87 -19.66 6.52
CA ASP A 571 -6.28 -21.05 6.71
C ASP A 571 -6.95 -21.21 8.07
N MET A 572 -8.15 -21.80 8.07
CA MET A 572 -8.97 -21.94 9.29
C MET A 572 -8.80 -23.30 9.97
N HIS A 573 -8.05 -24.22 9.36
CA HIS A 573 -8.03 -25.63 9.74
C HIS A 573 -6.83 -26.01 10.62
N ASP A 574 -5.79 -25.19 10.67
CA ASP A 574 -4.55 -25.41 11.43
C ASP A 574 -4.21 -24.17 12.28
N GLY A 575 -2.98 -24.09 12.81
CA GLY A 575 -2.57 -22.98 13.67
C GLY A 575 -2.47 -21.62 12.96
N PHE A 576 -2.55 -21.56 11.62
CA PHE A 576 -2.70 -20.27 10.92
C PHE A 576 -4.02 -19.58 11.22
N SER A 577 -5.02 -20.28 11.74
CA SER A 577 -6.25 -19.68 12.25
C SER A 577 -5.98 -18.68 13.39
N GLY A 578 -5.04 -18.99 14.29
CA GLY A 578 -4.60 -18.11 15.36
C GLY A 578 -3.74 -16.95 14.87
N VAL A 579 -2.87 -17.21 13.88
CA VAL A 579 -2.12 -16.15 13.19
C VAL A 579 -3.09 -15.16 12.53
N GLY A 580 -4.07 -15.67 11.78
CA GLY A 580 -5.09 -14.86 11.10
C GLY A 580 -5.94 -14.05 12.07
N ALA A 581 -6.33 -14.65 13.21
CA ALA A 581 -7.03 -13.94 14.28
C ALA A 581 -6.21 -12.74 14.79
N LYS A 582 -4.92 -12.97 15.12
CA LYS A 582 -4.06 -11.91 15.65
C LYS A 582 -3.72 -10.82 14.63
N VAL A 583 -3.51 -11.17 13.36
CA VAL A 583 -3.35 -10.18 12.28
C VAL A 583 -4.62 -9.34 12.12
N THR A 584 -5.80 -9.96 12.18
CA THR A 584 -7.07 -9.23 12.04
C THR A 584 -7.29 -8.28 13.22
N GLU A 585 -6.97 -8.70 14.44
CA GLU A 585 -6.98 -7.86 15.64
C GLU A 585 -6.04 -6.65 15.49
N LEU A 586 -4.77 -6.88 15.11
CA LEU A 586 -3.78 -5.83 14.87
C LEU A 586 -4.29 -4.80 13.85
N LEU A 587 -4.84 -5.27 12.72
CA LEU A 587 -5.36 -4.40 11.67
C LEU A 587 -6.61 -3.62 12.12
N CYS A 588 -7.47 -4.24 12.94
CA CYS A 588 -8.64 -3.57 13.50
C CYS A 588 -8.23 -2.44 14.47
N ASP A 589 -7.20 -2.67 15.29
CA ASP A 589 -6.71 -1.70 16.27
C ASP A 589 -5.98 -0.52 15.61
N GLU A 590 -5.07 -0.79 14.68
CA GLU A 590 -4.29 0.25 14.01
C GLU A 590 -5.08 1.01 12.93
N TYR A 591 -5.91 0.30 12.16
CA TYR A 591 -6.62 0.83 10.99
C TYR A 591 -8.14 0.83 11.19
N SER A 592 -8.58 1.13 12.42
CA SER A 592 -10.01 1.25 12.75
C SER A 592 -10.76 2.14 11.76
N GLY A 593 -11.92 1.65 11.29
CA GLY A 593 -12.76 2.33 10.30
C GLY A 593 -12.42 2.06 8.82
N ARG A 594 -11.39 1.24 8.53
CA ARG A 594 -11.15 0.69 7.18
C ARG A 594 -11.93 -0.63 7.02
N GLY A 595 -12.34 -0.94 5.79
CA GLY A 595 -13.05 -2.20 5.52
C GLY A 595 -12.10 -3.40 5.59
N ILE A 596 -12.32 -4.33 6.52
CA ILE A 596 -11.55 -5.56 6.66
C ILE A 596 -12.42 -6.74 6.19
N LEU A 597 -12.08 -7.33 5.04
CA LEU A 597 -12.77 -8.48 4.47
C LEU A 597 -11.90 -9.73 4.63
N SER A 598 -12.36 -10.69 5.42
CA SER A 598 -11.60 -11.90 5.75
C SER A 598 -12.21 -13.14 5.12
N TRP A 599 -11.38 -13.90 4.41
CA TRP A 599 -11.75 -15.12 3.69
C TRP A 599 -11.05 -16.30 4.36
N GLY A 600 -11.81 -17.08 5.13
CA GLY A 600 -11.28 -18.25 5.83
C GLY A 600 -11.26 -19.45 4.90
N LEU A 601 -10.08 -20.02 4.62
CA LEU A 601 -9.92 -21.15 3.71
C LEU A 601 -9.86 -22.47 4.49
N THR A 602 -10.61 -23.46 4.03
CA THR A 602 -10.52 -24.84 4.52
C THR A 602 -10.40 -25.79 3.34
N PRO A 603 -9.28 -26.53 3.20
CA PRO A 603 -9.10 -27.49 2.11
C PRO A 603 -10.11 -28.62 2.21
N ILE A 604 -10.26 -29.38 1.14
CA ILE A 604 -11.13 -30.55 1.17
C ILE A 604 -10.54 -31.57 2.14
N ILE A 605 -11.33 -31.94 3.13
CA ILE A 605 -10.87 -32.82 4.20
C ILE A 605 -11.19 -34.25 3.78
N SER A 606 -10.14 -35.05 3.61
CA SER A 606 -10.26 -36.51 3.58
C SER A 606 -10.40 -37.00 5.02
N ASN A 607 -11.35 -37.90 5.32
CA ASN A 607 -11.47 -38.48 6.66
C ASN A 607 -10.16 -39.18 7.05
N THR A 608 -9.35 -38.54 7.89
CA THR A 608 -8.00 -38.98 8.23
C THR A 608 -8.00 -40.23 9.12
N GLY A 609 -9.14 -40.58 9.72
CA GLY A 609 -9.27 -41.67 10.68
C GLY A 609 -8.57 -41.41 12.02
N ASP A 610 -7.91 -40.26 12.17
CA ASP A 610 -7.23 -39.80 13.38
C ASP A 610 -8.10 -38.77 14.13
N PRO A 611 -8.75 -39.16 15.24
CA PRO A 611 -9.66 -38.28 15.98
C PRO A 611 -8.95 -37.05 16.58
N CYS A 612 -7.63 -37.11 16.81
CA CYS A 612 -6.86 -35.97 17.32
C CYS A 612 -6.81 -34.83 16.30
N LYS A 613 -6.50 -35.15 15.04
CA LYS A 613 -6.40 -34.16 13.96
C LYS A 613 -7.75 -33.58 13.59
N ASP A 614 -8.80 -34.41 13.58
CA ASP A 614 -10.16 -33.94 13.35
C ASP A 614 -10.63 -32.97 14.45
N PHE A 615 -10.24 -33.22 15.70
CA PHE A 615 -10.53 -32.32 16.82
C PHE A 615 -9.76 -31.00 16.71
N TYR A 616 -8.45 -31.03 16.48
CA TYR A 616 -7.62 -29.83 16.31
C TYR A 616 -8.18 -28.94 15.20
N ARG A 617 -8.53 -29.55 14.06
CA ARG A 617 -9.15 -28.84 12.94
C ARG A 617 -10.45 -28.13 13.33
N LEU A 618 -11.36 -28.84 14.00
CA LEU A 618 -12.62 -28.25 14.42
C LEU A 618 -12.40 -27.08 15.39
N MET A 619 -11.51 -27.27 16.36
CA MET A 619 -11.16 -26.23 17.34
C MET A 619 -10.58 -24.98 16.66
N ASN A 620 -9.61 -25.15 15.77
CA ASN A 620 -9.02 -24.07 14.98
C ASN A 620 -10.08 -23.35 14.13
N THR A 621 -10.99 -24.11 13.52
CA THR A 621 -12.06 -23.56 12.68
C THR A 621 -13.02 -22.70 13.51
N VAL A 622 -13.41 -23.17 14.70
CA VAL A 622 -14.34 -22.46 15.58
C VAL A 622 -13.69 -21.23 16.20
N LEU A 623 -12.53 -21.39 16.86
CA LEU A 623 -11.81 -20.27 17.46
C LEU A 623 -11.46 -19.22 16.39
N GLY A 624 -10.92 -19.65 15.26
CA GLY A 624 -10.65 -18.76 14.14
C GLY A 624 -11.92 -18.05 13.64
N THR A 625 -13.03 -18.76 13.46
CA THR A 625 -14.28 -18.13 12.99
C THR A 625 -14.75 -17.06 13.95
N VAL A 626 -14.74 -17.33 15.26
CA VAL A 626 -15.16 -16.38 16.29
C VAL A 626 -14.24 -15.16 16.30
N HIS A 627 -12.94 -15.34 16.53
CA HIS A 627 -12.00 -14.22 16.65
C HIS A 627 -11.88 -13.41 15.34
N VAL A 628 -11.75 -14.07 14.18
CA VAL A 628 -11.65 -13.35 12.89
C VAL A 628 -12.96 -12.61 12.59
N SER A 629 -14.12 -13.21 12.87
CA SER A 629 -15.41 -12.51 12.66
C SER A 629 -15.60 -11.33 13.60
N SER A 630 -15.11 -11.40 14.84
CA SER A 630 -15.20 -10.33 15.83
C SER A 630 -14.40 -9.09 15.39
N HIS A 631 -13.20 -9.27 14.82
CA HIS A 631 -12.32 -8.18 14.39
C HIS A 631 -12.46 -7.77 12.91
N SER A 632 -13.17 -8.54 12.09
CA SER A 632 -13.41 -8.22 10.67
C SER A 632 -14.69 -7.41 10.46
N SER A 633 -14.75 -6.64 9.38
CA SER A 633 -16.01 -6.02 8.91
C SER A 633 -16.95 -7.05 8.29
N LEU A 634 -16.39 -8.07 7.65
CA LEU A 634 -17.10 -9.21 7.06
C LEU A 634 -16.17 -10.44 7.05
N PHE A 635 -16.68 -11.59 7.46
CA PHE A 635 -16.00 -12.88 7.39
C PHE A 635 -16.77 -13.85 6.50
N CYS A 636 -16.06 -14.55 5.63
CA CYS A 636 -16.65 -15.59 4.78
C CYS A 636 -15.80 -16.86 4.83
N PRO A 637 -16.32 -17.98 5.37
CA PRO A 637 -15.64 -19.26 5.28
C PRO A 637 -15.79 -19.81 3.85
N LEU A 638 -14.70 -20.25 3.25
CA LEU A 638 -14.62 -20.79 1.90
C LEU A 638 -14.05 -22.22 1.93
N SER A 639 -14.83 -23.16 1.42
CA SER A 639 -14.47 -24.57 1.32
C SER A 639 -15.40 -25.30 0.35
N LEU A 640 -14.89 -26.36 -0.26
CA LEU A 640 -15.67 -27.27 -1.10
C LEU A 640 -16.19 -28.49 -0.33
N ASN A 641 -15.97 -28.55 0.98
CA ASN A 641 -16.55 -29.59 1.83
C ASN A 641 -18.08 -29.42 1.93
N GLY A 642 -18.80 -30.52 2.17
CA GLY A 642 -20.24 -30.41 2.43
C GLY A 642 -20.56 -29.84 3.82
N SER A 643 -19.65 -30.02 4.79
CA SER A 643 -19.76 -29.49 6.16
C SER A 643 -18.38 -29.28 6.80
N LEU A 644 -18.29 -28.40 7.80
CA LEU A 644 -17.05 -28.09 8.56
C LEU A 644 -16.93 -28.84 9.90
N GLY A 645 -17.91 -29.70 10.24
CA GLY A 645 -17.91 -30.44 11.50
C GLY A 645 -16.86 -31.55 11.59
N LEU A 646 -16.86 -32.30 12.70
CA LEU A 646 -15.95 -33.43 12.94
C LEU A 646 -15.96 -34.46 11.80
N ARG A 647 -17.13 -34.68 11.19
CA ARG A 647 -17.32 -35.57 10.04
C ARG A 647 -17.80 -34.77 8.83
N PRO A 648 -16.87 -34.31 7.97
CA PRO A 648 -17.24 -33.55 6.78
C PRO A 648 -18.04 -34.43 5.82
N GLN A 649 -19.13 -33.86 5.30
CA GLN A 649 -19.91 -34.47 4.22
C GLN A 649 -19.13 -34.45 2.90
N ALA A 650 -19.56 -35.29 1.95
CA ALA A 650 -18.90 -35.44 0.66
C ALA A 650 -18.69 -34.07 -0.04
N PRO A 651 -17.58 -33.90 -0.78
CA PRO A 651 -17.29 -32.67 -1.49
C PRO A 651 -18.39 -32.29 -2.48
N ILE A 652 -18.56 -30.98 -2.67
CA ILE A 652 -19.61 -30.43 -3.53
C ILE A 652 -19.29 -30.74 -4.99
N THR A 653 -20.29 -31.18 -5.75
CA THR A 653 -20.16 -31.41 -7.19
C THR A 653 -20.62 -30.17 -7.96
N LEU A 654 -19.78 -29.71 -8.89
CA LEU A 654 -20.09 -28.59 -9.77
C LEU A 654 -20.47 -29.09 -11.16
N PRO A 655 -21.51 -28.50 -11.79
CA PRO A 655 -21.86 -28.84 -13.17
C PRO A 655 -20.68 -28.60 -14.12
N TYR A 656 -20.44 -29.55 -15.04
CA TYR A 656 -19.46 -29.44 -16.12
C TYR A 656 -17.98 -29.32 -15.70
N ILE A 657 -17.67 -29.61 -14.43
CA ILE A 657 -16.31 -29.69 -13.88
C ILE A 657 -16.06 -31.10 -13.33
N HIS A 658 -14.91 -31.68 -13.67
CA HIS A 658 -14.43 -32.97 -13.19
C HIS A 658 -13.14 -32.80 -12.37
N TYR A 659 -13.27 -32.21 -11.18
CA TYR A 659 -12.13 -31.95 -10.31
C TYR A 659 -11.82 -33.14 -9.40
N ASP A 660 -10.54 -33.30 -9.02
CA ASP A 660 -10.09 -34.29 -8.05
C ASP A 660 -10.04 -33.63 -6.68
N ALA A 661 -10.83 -34.16 -5.75
CA ALA A 661 -10.92 -33.64 -4.39
C ALA A 661 -9.66 -33.89 -3.55
N SER A 662 -8.80 -34.83 -3.94
CA SER A 662 -7.53 -35.12 -3.26
C SER A 662 -6.44 -34.09 -3.55
N LEU A 663 -6.58 -33.33 -4.64
CA LEU A 663 -5.62 -32.31 -5.05
C LEU A 663 -6.08 -30.92 -4.60
N SER A 664 -5.39 -30.34 -3.62
CA SER A 664 -5.62 -28.95 -3.16
C SER A 664 -5.49 -27.92 -4.28
N TYR A 665 -4.71 -28.22 -5.32
CA TYR A 665 -4.59 -27.40 -6.52
C TYR A 665 -5.92 -27.24 -7.28
N HIS A 666 -6.73 -28.31 -7.39
CA HIS A 666 -8.01 -28.23 -8.09
C HIS A 666 -9.05 -27.45 -7.28
N SER A 667 -9.13 -27.73 -5.98
CA SER A 667 -10.09 -27.07 -5.09
C SER A 667 -9.81 -25.57 -4.94
N SER A 668 -8.55 -25.19 -4.75
CA SER A 668 -8.13 -23.78 -4.68
C SER A 668 -8.36 -23.03 -5.98
N ALA A 669 -8.20 -23.65 -7.16
CA ALA A 669 -8.49 -23.01 -8.43
C ALA A 669 -9.98 -22.63 -8.61
N ILE A 670 -10.90 -23.47 -8.12
CA ILE A 670 -12.34 -23.17 -8.12
C ILE A 670 -12.64 -22.01 -7.17
N LEU A 671 -12.11 -22.06 -5.94
CA LEU A 671 -12.30 -21.00 -4.95
C LEU A 671 -11.67 -19.68 -5.42
N ALA A 672 -10.52 -19.71 -6.07
CA ALA A 672 -9.88 -18.53 -6.63
C ALA A 672 -10.71 -17.89 -7.76
N ALA A 673 -11.29 -18.68 -8.67
CA ALA A 673 -12.17 -18.16 -9.72
C ALA A 673 -13.44 -17.51 -9.14
N ALA A 674 -13.98 -18.09 -8.07
CA ALA A 674 -15.10 -17.50 -7.34
C ALA A 674 -14.67 -16.22 -6.60
N LEU A 675 -13.56 -16.25 -5.85
CA LEU A 675 -13.04 -15.12 -5.09
C LEU A 675 -12.72 -13.94 -6.01
N GLU A 676 -12.09 -14.20 -7.16
CA GLU A 676 -11.85 -13.16 -8.16
C GLU A 676 -13.16 -12.50 -8.60
N THR A 677 -14.22 -13.28 -8.83
CA THR A 677 -15.50 -12.76 -9.32
C THR A 677 -16.27 -11.99 -8.23
N MET A 678 -16.35 -12.51 -7.00
CA MET A 678 -17.09 -11.87 -5.90
C MET A 678 -16.46 -10.55 -5.43
N THR A 679 -15.15 -10.38 -5.64
CA THR A 679 -14.38 -9.19 -5.23
C THR A 679 -14.31 -8.10 -6.30
N VAL A 680 -14.80 -8.36 -7.51
CA VAL A 680 -14.86 -7.36 -8.59
C VAL A 680 -15.53 -6.04 -8.19
N PRO A 681 -16.67 -6.01 -7.47
CA PRO A 681 -17.43 -4.77 -7.26
C PRO A 681 -16.65 -3.66 -6.58
N TYR A 682 -15.67 -3.99 -5.74
CA TYR A 682 -14.84 -2.96 -5.08
C TYR A 682 -13.47 -2.75 -5.72
N ARG A 683 -13.12 -3.54 -6.74
CA ARG A 683 -11.86 -3.43 -7.50
C ARG A 683 -11.96 -2.61 -8.78
N LEU A 684 -13.18 -2.43 -9.32
CA LEU A 684 -13.40 -1.67 -10.55
C LEU A 684 -13.54 -0.17 -10.28
N HIS A 685 -12.83 0.66 -11.05
CA HIS A 685 -12.99 2.13 -11.01
C HIS A 685 -14.40 2.61 -11.39
N THR A 686 -15.12 1.83 -12.20
CA THR A 686 -16.48 2.15 -12.65
C THR A 686 -17.54 1.87 -11.59
N SER A 687 -17.22 1.04 -10.59
CA SER A 687 -18.12 0.72 -9.50
C SER A 687 -17.94 1.72 -8.37
N GLN A 688 -19.06 2.15 -7.78
CA GLN A 688 -19.10 3.08 -6.65
C GLN A 688 -19.00 2.36 -5.29
N LEU A 689 -18.98 1.03 -5.27
CA LEU A 689 -19.03 0.22 -4.04
C LEU A 689 -17.66 0.09 -3.39
N SER A 690 -17.51 0.64 -2.18
CA SER A 690 -16.31 0.40 -1.38
C SER A 690 -16.37 -0.94 -0.64
N MET A 691 -15.21 -1.48 -0.23
CA MET A 691 -15.14 -2.68 0.62
C MET A 691 -15.99 -2.54 1.89
N MET A 692 -15.97 -1.35 2.49
CA MET A 692 -16.70 -1.04 3.72
C MET A 692 -18.21 -1.00 3.48
N GLN A 693 -18.66 -0.37 2.39
CA GLN A 693 -20.08 -0.35 2.00
C GLN A 693 -20.62 -1.74 1.66
N LEU A 694 -19.81 -2.60 1.02
CA LEU A 694 -20.20 -3.99 0.76
C LEU A 694 -20.38 -4.77 2.07
N ALA A 695 -19.49 -4.57 3.05
CA ALA A 695 -19.61 -5.18 4.37
C ALA A 695 -20.87 -4.69 5.11
N GLU A 696 -21.11 -3.37 5.14
CA GLU A 696 -22.30 -2.77 5.76
C GLU A 696 -23.62 -3.26 5.15
N ALA A 697 -23.65 -3.47 3.84
CA ALA A 697 -24.84 -4.00 3.16
C ALA A 697 -25.19 -5.42 3.58
N LEU A 698 -24.19 -6.24 3.92
CA LEU A 698 -24.38 -7.66 4.26
C LEU A 698 -24.44 -7.90 5.78
N ASN A 699 -23.91 -6.98 6.60
CA ASN A 699 -23.70 -7.19 8.04
C ASN A 699 -24.84 -6.71 8.96
N PHE A 700 -26.01 -6.39 8.40
CA PHE A 700 -27.15 -5.87 9.16
C PHE A 700 -27.46 -6.75 10.40
N SER A 701 -27.82 -6.10 11.51
CA SER A 701 -28.13 -6.72 12.81
C SER A 701 -27.01 -7.60 13.40
N GLY A 702 -25.75 -7.18 13.25
CA GLY A 702 -24.60 -7.88 13.85
C GLY A 702 -24.18 -9.16 13.10
N ARG A 703 -24.69 -9.37 11.88
CA ARG A 703 -24.42 -10.57 11.07
C ARG A 703 -23.10 -10.45 10.32
N LYS A 704 -21.98 -10.66 11.01
CA LYS A 704 -20.63 -10.49 10.43
C LYS A 704 -20.16 -11.62 9.50
N VAL A 705 -20.87 -12.74 9.44
CA VAL A 705 -20.53 -13.94 8.65
C VAL A 705 -21.44 -14.04 7.44
N VAL A 706 -20.86 -14.34 6.27
CA VAL A 706 -21.63 -14.55 5.03
C VAL A 706 -21.29 -15.88 4.37
N ALA A 707 -22.27 -16.45 3.69
CA ALA A 707 -22.11 -17.64 2.87
C ALA A 707 -21.80 -17.23 1.42
N ALA A 708 -20.80 -17.86 0.82
CA ALA A 708 -20.50 -17.75 -0.60
C ALA A 708 -21.17 -18.88 -1.38
N GLY A 709 -21.55 -18.59 -2.62
CA GLY A 709 -21.95 -19.56 -3.62
C GLY A 709 -21.38 -19.19 -4.98
N ALA A 710 -21.12 -20.18 -5.83
CA ALA A 710 -20.66 -19.95 -7.19
C ALA A 710 -21.20 -20.97 -8.20
N ALA A 711 -21.33 -20.51 -9.44
CA ALA A 711 -21.48 -21.32 -10.64
C ALA A 711 -20.24 -21.10 -11.52
N VAL A 712 -19.35 -22.08 -11.50
CA VAL A 712 -18.10 -22.10 -12.25
C VAL A 712 -18.13 -23.38 -13.09
N PRO A 713 -18.28 -23.33 -14.42
CA PRO A 713 -18.81 -22.21 -15.19
C PRO A 713 -20.33 -21.99 -14.98
N PHE A 714 -20.80 -20.77 -15.23
CA PHE A 714 -22.24 -20.48 -15.32
C PHE A 714 -22.83 -21.13 -16.58
N SER A 715 -23.93 -21.86 -16.42
CA SER A 715 -24.49 -22.71 -17.49
C SER A 715 -25.29 -21.88 -18.50
N LEU A 716 -24.65 -21.48 -19.60
CA LEU A 716 -25.29 -20.77 -20.70
C LEU A 716 -25.02 -21.50 -22.03
N SER A 717 -26.09 -21.88 -22.74
CA SER A 717 -26.01 -22.49 -24.08
C SER A 717 -25.52 -21.49 -25.11
N HIS A 718 -24.71 -21.96 -26.07
CA HIS A 718 -24.19 -21.10 -27.13
C HIS A 718 -25.33 -20.51 -27.97
N GLY A 719 -25.43 -19.18 -28.02
CA GLY A 719 -26.47 -18.45 -28.76
C GLY A 719 -27.76 -18.19 -27.99
N HIS A 720 -27.87 -18.60 -26.73
CA HIS A 720 -29.00 -18.27 -25.84
C HIS A 720 -28.75 -16.96 -25.08
N SER A 721 -29.82 -16.28 -24.70
CA SER A 721 -29.76 -15.04 -23.90
C SER A 721 -29.74 -15.34 -22.38
N LEU A 722 -29.33 -14.35 -21.58
CA LEU A 722 -29.33 -14.44 -20.12
C LEU A 722 -30.73 -14.78 -19.54
N PRO A 723 -31.84 -14.13 -19.98
CA PRO A 723 -33.18 -14.54 -19.58
C PRO A 723 -33.50 -16.02 -19.83
N ASP A 724 -33.07 -16.59 -20.96
CA ASP A 724 -33.31 -18.01 -21.30
C ASP A 724 -32.62 -18.93 -20.29
N ALA A 725 -31.37 -18.62 -19.95
CA ALA A 725 -30.61 -19.39 -18.97
C ALA A 725 -31.23 -19.30 -17.58
N LEU A 726 -31.59 -18.10 -17.10
CA LEU A 726 -32.20 -17.91 -15.78
C LEU A 726 -33.57 -18.60 -15.68
N CYS A 727 -34.38 -18.59 -16.75
CA CYS A 727 -35.64 -19.31 -16.79
C CYS A 727 -35.49 -20.84 -16.70
N SER A 728 -34.38 -21.39 -17.22
CA SER A 728 -34.13 -22.84 -17.16
C SER A 728 -34.01 -23.38 -15.74
N TYR A 729 -33.64 -22.52 -14.77
CA TYR A 729 -33.49 -22.90 -13.36
C TYR A 729 -34.81 -22.96 -12.57
N GLN A 730 -35.97 -22.58 -13.15
CA GLN A 730 -37.30 -22.77 -12.55
C GLN A 730 -37.40 -22.40 -11.05
N HIS A 731 -36.90 -21.21 -10.67
CA HIS A 731 -36.84 -20.69 -9.28
C HIS A 731 -35.85 -21.39 -8.33
N ALA A 732 -35.00 -22.30 -8.80
CA ALA A 732 -33.85 -22.79 -8.06
C ALA A 732 -32.68 -21.78 -8.12
N VAL A 733 -31.80 -21.81 -7.10
CA VAL A 733 -30.58 -21.01 -7.10
C VAL A 733 -29.59 -21.56 -8.15
N PRO A 734 -29.02 -20.70 -9.02
CA PRO A 734 -28.17 -21.13 -10.13
C PRO A 734 -26.72 -21.46 -9.74
N TRP A 735 -26.37 -21.37 -8.45
CA TRP A 735 -25.03 -21.62 -7.90
C TRP A 735 -25.04 -22.72 -6.85
N LYS A 736 -23.86 -23.30 -6.61
CA LYS A 736 -23.63 -24.23 -5.50
C LYS A 736 -22.93 -23.50 -4.34
N PRO A 737 -23.15 -23.91 -3.07
CA PRO A 737 -22.50 -23.28 -1.94
C PRO A 737 -20.98 -23.50 -1.97
N LEU A 738 -20.22 -22.54 -1.48
CA LEU A 738 -18.76 -22.60 -1.31
C LEU A 738 -18.34 -22.36 0.15
N SER A 739 -19.27 -22.40 1.10
CA SER A 739 -19.02 -22.10 2.52
C SER A 739 -19.37 -23.27 3.46
N SER A 740 -19.56 -24.47 2.92
CA SER A 740 -19.86 -25.68 3.71
C SER A 740 -21.06 -25.54 4.67
N CYS A 741 -22.01 -24.65 4.37
CA CYS A 741 -23.19 -24.40 5.21
C CYS A 741 -24.37 -25.34 4.90
N GLY A 742 -24.17 -26.35 4.04
CA GLY A 742 -25.23 -27.20 3.49
C GLY A 742 -25.97 -26.57 2.29
N GLU A 743 -26.81 -27.36 1.62
CA GLU A 743 -27.65 -26.86 0.53
C GLU A 743 -28.85 -26.05 1.07
N GLN A 744 -29.06 -24.85 0.53
CA GLN A 744 -30.21 -24.01 0.85
C GLN A 744 -31.50 -24.72 0.38
N LYS A 745 -32.36 -25.12 1.33
CA LYS A 745 -33.70 -25.64 1.04
C LYS A 745 -34.70 -24.53 0.73
N ASP A 746 -34.48 -23.34 1.30
CA ASP A 746 -35.27 -22.12 1.09
C ASP A 746 -34.41 -21.07 0.36
N SER A 747 -34.97 -20.38 -0.63
CA SER A 747 -34.30 -19.30 -1.39
C SER A 747 -34.18 -17.97 -0.63
N PHE A 748 -34.60 -17.92 0.64
CA PHE A 748 -34.66 -16.69 1.43
C PHE A 748 -33.29 -16.30 2.00
N CYS A 749 -32.90 -15.03 1.82
CA CYS A 749 -31.74 -14.43 2.45
C CYS A 749 -32.05 -13.02 2.97
N PHE A 750 -31.29 -12.55 3.96
CA PHE A 750 -31.44 -11.23 4.57
C PHE A 750 -30.86 -10.12 3.69
N ALA A 751 -29.71 -10.39 3.07
CA ALA A 751 -29.04 -9.52 2.12
C ALA A 751 -28.14 -10.35 1.20
N GLN A 752 -27.95 -9.91 -0.03
CA GLN A 752 -27.08 -10.58 -0.99
C GLN A 752 -26.32 -9.63 -1.93
N SER A 753 -25.14 -10.05 -2.35
CA SER A 753 -24.36 -9.43 -3.42
C SER A 753 -24.04 -10.48 -4.47
N VAL A 754 -24.51 -10.27 -5.70
CA VAL A 754 -24.42 -11.22 -6.81
C VAL A 754 -23.68 -10.59 -7.98
N VAL A 755 -22.64 -11.29 -8.45
CA VAL A 755 -21.79 -10.83 -9.55
C VAL A 755 -21.80 -11.88 -10.65
N LEU A 756 -22.19 -11.45 -11.86
CA LEU A 756 -22.15 -12.28 -13.06
C LEU A 756 -21.13 -11.71 -14.04
N ARG A 757 -20.21 -12.53 -14.53
CA ARG A 757 -19.22 -12.12 -15.54
C ARG A 757 -19.12 -13.05 -16.73
N GLY A 758 -18.70 -12.51 -17.87
CA GLY A 758 -18.33 -13.27 -19.07
C GLY A 758 -19.44 -13.49 -20.07
N ILE A 759 -20.51 -12.69 -20.01
CA ILE A 759 -21.59 -12.71 -21.01
C ILE A 759 -21.45 -11.46 -21.89
N GLY A 760 -21.45 -11.64 -23.21
CA GLY A 760 -21.43 -10.54 -24.19
C GLY A 760 -22.71 -9.71 -24.16
N LYS A 761 -22.63 -8.43 -24.52
CA LYS A 761 -23.79 -7.49 -24.49
C LYS A 761 -24.96 -7.99 -25.33
N GLU A 762 -24.65 -8.63 -26.45
CA GLU A 762 -25.59 -9.22 -27.38
C GLU A 762 -26.46 -10.32 -26.76
N ASN A 763 -25.99 -10.96 -25.69
CA ASN A 763 -26.68 -12.04 -24.98
C ASN A 763 -27.26 -11.57 -23.63
N HIS A 764 -27.13 -10.30 -23.25
CA HIS A 764 -27.67 -9.77 -21.99
C HIS A 764 -29.20 -9.67 -22.00
N ILE A 765 -29.78 -9.42 -23.17
CA ILE A 765 -31.20 -9.26 -23.39
C ILE A 765 -31.65 -10.19 -24.51
N SER A 766 -32.94 -10.49 -24.55
CA SER A 766 -33.53 -11.27 -25.63
C SER A 766 -33.83 -10.41 -26.84
N ASN A 767 -33.22 -10.73 -27.98
CA ASN A 767 -33.47 -10.04 -29.26
C ASN A 767 -34.67 -10.68 -29.99
N PHE A 768 -35.90 -10.32 -29.59
CA PHE A 768 -37.09 -10.76 -30.32
C PHE A 768 -37.40 -9.86 -31.53
N PRO A 769 -37.83 -10.43 -32.67
CA PRO A 769 -38.44 -9.64 -33.74
C PRO A 769 -39.66 -8.86 -33.22
N PRO A 770 -39.91 -7.63 -33.71
CA PRO A 770 -41.06 -6.83 -33.28
C PRO A 770 -42.38 -7.57 -33.57
N GLY A 771 -43.16 -7.84 -32.51
CA GLY A 771 -44.45 -8.55 -32.58
C GLY A 771 -44.47 -9.96 -31.94
N THR A 772 -43.34 -10.46 -31.46
CA THR A 772 -43.25 -11.76 -30.78
C THR A 772 -43.60 -11.61 -29.29
N GLN A 773 -44.46 -12.46 -28.72
CA GLN A 773 -44.75 -12.42 -27.28
C GLN A 773 -43.54 -12.93 -26.46
N PRO A 774 -43.15 -12.24 -25.37
CA PRO A 774 -42.05 -12.68 -24.52
C PRO A 774 -42.41 -14.00 -23.82
N SER A 775 -41.44 -14.92 -23.77
CA SER A 775 -41.59 -16.25 -23.14
C SER A 775 -41.68 -16.18 -21.61
N SER A 776 -41.13 -15.14 -20.97
CA SER A 776 -41.25 -14.89 -19.53
C SER A 776 -41.15 -13.41 -19.18
N ALA A 777 -41.44 -13.05 -17.93
CA ALA A 777 -41.30 -11.67 -17.44
C ALA A 777 -39.87 -11.12 -17.52
N LEU A 778 -38.84 -11.99 -17.50
CA LEU A 778 -37.43 -11.59 -17.61
C LEU A 778 -37.05 -11.13 -19.03
N HIS A 779 -37.83 -11.50 -20.04
CA HIS A 779 -37.58 -11.17 -21.44
C HIS A 779 -38.06 -9.77 -21.86
N VAL A 780 -38.67 -9.04 -20.92
CA VAL A 780 -39.25 -7.71 -21.18
C VAL A 780 -38.26 -6.58 -20.88
N TYR A 781 -37.22 -6.85 -20.08
CA TYR A 781 -36.31 -5.82 -19.59
C TYR A 781 -35.29 -5.37 -20.64
N GLU A 782 -34.93 -4.09 -20.60
CA GLU A 782 -34.06 -3.44 -21.60
C GLU A 782 -32.57 -3.55 -21.25
N THR A 783 -32.24 -3.90 -20.01
CA THR A 783 -30.84 -4.02 -19.54
C THR A 783 -30.58 -5.36 -18.82
N GLY A 784 -29.37 -5.91 -18.99
CA GLY A 784 -28.99 -7.18 -18.33
C GLY A 784 -28.92 -7.07 -16.80
N GLU A 785 -28.64 -5.88 -16.26
CA GLU A 785 -28.67 -5.63 -14.81
C GLU A 785 -30.10 -5.67 -14.26
N GLU A 786 -31.08 -5.13 -14.98
CA GLU A 786 -32.50 -5.28 -14.63
C GLU A 786 -32.97 -6.73 -14.71
N VAL A 787 -32.53 -7.49 -15.72
CA VAL A 787 -32.83 -8.93 -15.82
C VAL A 787 -32.33 -9.68 -14.59
N LEU A 788 -31.06 -9.47 -14.22
CA LEU A 788 -30.45 -10.14 -13.06
C LEU A 788 -31.11 -9.66 -11.75
N GLY A 789 -31.30 -8.36 -11.57
CA GLY A 789 -31.92 -7.79 -10.38
C GLY A 789 -33.36 -8.26 -10.16
N ASN A 790 -34.17 -8.32 -11.22
CA ASN A 790 -35.55 -8.82 -11.13
C ASN A 790 -35.61 -10.33 -10.89
N TYR A 791 -34.70 -11.11 -11.50
CA TYR A 791 -34.59 -12.54 -11.19
C TYR A 791 -34.28 -12.78 -9.71
N LEU A 792 -33.35 -12.02 -9.13
CA LEU A 792 -33.03 -12.10 -7.70
C LEU A 792 -34.22 -11.70 -6.81
N ASN A 793 -34.96 -10.66 -7.20
CA ASN A 793 -36.18 -10.27 -6.47
C ASN A 793 -37.30 -11.34 -6.57
N MET A 794 -37.37 -12.09 -7.68
CA MET A 794 -38.28 -13.23 -7.80
C MET A 794 -37.85 -14.42 -6.90
N LEU A 795 -36.55 -14.65 -6.73
CA LEU A 795 -36.02 -15.70 -5.84
C LEU A 795 -36.20 -15.36 -4.36
N SER A 796 -35.94 -14.12 -3.98
CA SER A 796 -35.98 -13.65 -2.59
C SER A 796 -36.66 -12.27 -2.49
N PRO A 797 -38.01 -12.23 -2.42
CA PRO A 797 -38.75 -10.97 -2.37
C PRO A 797 -38.44 -10.17 -1.11
N GLY A 798 -38.15 -8.87 -1.26
CA GLY A 798 -37.91 -7.95 -0.14
C GLY A 798 -36.50 -7.98 0.46
N THR A 799 -35.58 -8.71 -0.16
CA THR A 799 -34.16 -8.78 0.23
C THR A 799 -33.34 -7.66 -0.39
N LEU A 800 -32.43 -7.04 0.39
CA LEU A 800 -31.43 -6.11 -0.15
C LEU A 800 -30.49 -6.88 -1.09
N SER A 801 -30.57 -6.59 -2.39
CA SER A 801 -29.79 -7.30 -3.42
C SER A 801 -28.92 -6.31 -4.20
N ILE A 802 -27.61 -6.51 -4.15
CA ILE A 802 -26.64 -5.80 -4.99
C ILE A 802 -26.32 -6.71 -6.18
N SER A 803 -26.58 -6.27 -7.40
CA SER A 803 -26.28 -7.04 -8.62
C SER A 803 -25.25 -6.30 -9.47
N HIS A 804 -24.24 -7.01 -9.96
CA HIS A 804 -23.22 -6.46 -10.85
C HIS A 804 -22.99 -7.37 -12.06
N LEU A 805 -23.09 -6.83 -13.28
CA LEU A 805 -22.90 -7.56 -14.53
C LEU A 805 -21.64 -7.10 -15.26
N LEU A 806 -20.74 -8.02 -15.57
CA LEU A 806 -19.46 -7.73 -16.21
C LEU A 806 -19.31 -8.49 -17.54
N GLN A 807 -18.84 -7.80 -18.58
CA GLN A 807 -18.64 -8.43 -19.90
C GLN A 807 -17.37 -9.27 -19.96
N SER A 808 -16.30 -8.89 -19.23
CA SER A 808 -15.03 -9.61 -19.28
C SER A 808 -15.17 -10.99 -18.62
N PRO A 809 -14.83 -12.09 -19.32
CA PRO A 809 -14.92 -13.44 -18.77
C PRO A 809 -13.76 -13.76 -17.81
N CYS A 810 -13.92 -14.83 -17.03
CA CYS A 810 -12.85 -15.41 -16.24
C CYS A 810 -11.85 -16.09 -17.18
N LYS A 811 -10.59 -15.67 -17.21
CA LYS A 811 -9.54 -16.36 -17.99
C LYS A 811 -9.05 -17.57 -17.21
N VAL A 812 -9.00 -18.73 -17.86
CA VAL A 812 -8.60 -20.01 -17.24
C VAL A 812 -7.40 -20.63 -17.97
N GLN A 813 -6.46 -19.77 -18.39
CA GLN A 813 -5.21 -20.19 -19.02
C GLN A 813 -4.27 -20.84 -17.99
N SER A 814 -3.28 -21.61 -18.46
CA SER A 814 -2.25 -22.19 -17.61
C SER A 814 -1.65 -21.12 -16.66
N PRO A 815 -1.49 -21.39 -15.35
CA PRO A 815 -1.52 -22.67 -14.67
C PRO A 815 -2.90 -22.98 -14.05
N TYR A 816 -4.01 -22.57 -14.65
CA TYR A 816 -5.33 -23.03 -14.21
C TYR A 816 -5.59 -24.49 -14.69
N PRO A 817 -6.10 -25.38 -13.84
CA PRO A 817 -6.35 -26.79 -14.20
C PRO A 817 -7.44 -26.92 -15.27
N GLN A 818 -7.25 -27.83 -16.22
CA GLN A 818 -8.15 -28.03 -17.36
C GLN A 818 -9.16 -29.16 -17.11
N PHE A 819 -9.80 -29.16 -15.95
CA PHE A 819 -10.78 -30.18 -15.51
C PHE A 819 -12.19 -30.02 -16.12
N PHE A 820 -12.31 -29.34 -17.26
CA PHE A 820 -13.59 -28.95 -17.85
C PHE A 820 -14.22 -30.07 -18.69
N SER A 821 -15.55 -30.15 -18.68
CA SER A 821 -16.31 -31.10 -19.50
C SER A 821 -16.15 -30.82 -21.01
N PRO A 822 -16.10 -31.85 -21.87
CA PRO A 822 -16.03 -31.69 -23.34
C PRO A 822 -17.27 -31.06 -23.99
N LEU A 823 -18.32 -30.82 -23.20
CA LEU A 823 -19.53 -30.08 -23.61
C LEU A 823 -19.33 -28.56 -23.65
N LEU A 824 -18.20 -28.05 -23.13
CA LEU A 824 -17.91 -26.62 -23.09
C LEU A 824 -17.15 -26.17 -24.33
N ASN A 825 -17.51 -24.99 -24.85
CA ASN A 825 -16.79 -24.34 -25.93
C ASN A 825 -15.50 -23.64 -25.42
N LYS A 826 -14.73 -22.97 -26.29
CA LYS A 826 -13.46 -22.30 -25.91
C LYS A 826 -13.68 -21.15 -24.91
N GLN A 827 -14.88 -20.56 -24.95
CA GLN A 827 -15.33 -19.44 -24.12
C GLN A 827 -16.17 -19.88 -22.92
N GLY A 828 -16.32 -21.20 -22.71
CA GLY A 828 -17.05 -21.77 -21.57
C GLY A 828 -18.57 -21.82 -21.73
N PHE A 829 -19.11 -21.69 -22.96
CA PHE A 829 -20.55 -21.87 -23.24
C PHE A 829 -20.87 -23.32 -23.59
N LEU A 830 -22.08 -23.78 -23.25
CA LEU A 830 -22.54 -25.16 -23.48
C LEU A 830 -22.85 -25.41 -24.96
N LEU A 831 -22.46 -26.60 -25.44
CA LEU A 831 -22.70 -27.11 -26.78
C LEU A 831 -23.70 -28.28 -26.75
N ASP A 832 -24.55 -28.39 -27.77
CA ASP A 832 -25.52 -29.50 -27.90
C ASP A 832 -24.87 -30.87 -28.14
N LYS A 833 -23.62 -30.89 -28.63
CA LYS A 833 -22.85 -32.10 -28.90
C LYS A 833 -21.45 -32.01 -28.28
N PRO A 834 -20.93 -33.09 -27.68
CA PRO A 834 -19.58 -33.11 -27.13
C PRO A 834 -18.55 -32.96 -28.24
N ARG A 835 -17.43 -32.31 -27.91
CA ARG A 835 -16.31 -32.10 -28.85
C ARG A 835 -15.58 -33.42 -29.13
N SER A 836 -15.12 -33.58 -30.38
CA SER A 836 -14.33 -34.73 -30.83
C SER A 836 -12.86 -34.69 -30.40
N HIS A 837 -12.33 -33.51 -30.03
CA HIS A 837 -10.98 -33.33 -29.52
C HIS A 837 -10.99 -32.49 -28.23
N SER A 838 -10.12 -32.82 -27.26
CA SER A 838 -9.91 -32.05 -26.04
C SER A 838 -9.22 -30.72 -26.37
N ALA A 839 -10.02 -29.70 -26.72
CA ALA A 839 -9.54 -28.34 -26.94
C ALA A 839 -9.56 -27.58 -25.61
N VAL A 840 -8.45 -26.91 -25.29
CA VAL A 840 -8.26 -26.11 -24.08
C VAL A 840 -9.37 -25.07 -23.95
N VAL A 841 -9.97 -24.98 -22.77
CA VAL A 841 -10.92 -23.90 -22.42
C VAL A 841 -10.08 -22.68 -22.04
N GLU A 842 -10.31 -21.56 -22.72
CA GLU A 842 -9.49 -20.33 -22.55
C GLU A 842 -10.15 -19.37 -21.56
N SER A 843 -11.47 -19.31 -21.55
CA SER A 843 -12.25 -18.47 -20.62
C SER A 843 -13.58 -19.12 -20.24
N ILE A 844 -14.17 -18.71 -19.13
CA ILE A 844 -15.48 -19.17 -18.66
C ILE A 844 -16.36 -18.03 -18.13
N PRO A 845 -17.69 -18.11 -18.28
CA PRO A 845 -18.62 -17.27 -17.54
C PRO A 845 -18.69 -17.75 -16.08
N VAL A 846 -18.76 -16.82 -15.14
CA VAL A 846 -18.81 -17.13 -13.69
C VAL A 846 -19.88 -16.30 -13.02
N LEU A 847 -20.71 -16.95 -12.21
CA LEU A 847 -21.70 -16.31 -11.34
C LEU A 847 -21.32 -16.58 -9.89
N THR A 848 -21.26 -15.55 -9.06
CA THR A 848 -21.01 -15.69 -7.62
C THR A 848 -22.04 -14.94 -6.80
N ALA A 849 -22.38 -15.46 -5.63
CA ALA A 849 -23.27 -14.84 -4.67
C ALA A 849 -22.62 -14.83 -3.27
N LEU A 850 -22.65 -13.68 -2.60
CA LEU A 850 -22.38 -13.55 -1.17
C LEU A 850 -23.70 -13.27 -0.47
N GLN A 851 -24.07 -14.10 0.50
CA GLN A 851 -25.39 -14.06 1.12
C GLN A 851 -25.30 -14.11 2.65
N SER A 852 -26.00 -13.18 3.30
CA SER A 852 -26.36 -13.30 4.70
C SER A 852 -27.69 -14.06 4.76
N SER A 853 -27.68 -15.31 5.22
CA SER A 853 -28.85 -16.20 5.13
C SER A 853 -29.08 -17.01 6.42
N PRO A 854 -30.32 -17.49 6.68
CA PRO A 854 -30.60 -18.33 7.83
C PRO A 854 -29.83 -19.66 7.86
N VAL A 855 -29.32 -20.12 6.72
CA VAL A 855 -28.53 -21.37 6.65
C VAL A 855 -27.24 -21.28 7.47
N LEU A 856 -26.73 -20.06 7.69
CA LEU A 856 -25.61 -19.81 8.60
C LEU A 856 -25.97 -20.11 10.07
N HIS A 857 -27.24 -19.97 10.48
CA HIS A 857 -27.70 -20.38 11.82
C HIS A 857 -27.43 -21.87 12.01
N THR A 858 -27.94 -22.70 11.10
CA THR A 858 -27.78 -24.16 11.17
C THR A 858 -26.30 -24.56 11.13
N ALA A 859 -25.50 -23.95 10.26
CA ALA A 859 -24.08 -24.26 10.15
C ALA A 859 -23.30 -23.92 11.44
N LEU A 860 -23.44 -22.69 11.95
CA LEU A 860 -22.73 -22.24 13.16
C LEU A 860 -23.23 -22.96 14.42
N TYR A 861 -24.54 -23.18 14.52
CA TYR A 861 -25.15 -23.86 15.67
C TYR A 861 -24.80 -25.35 15.70
N ASN A 862 -24.63 -26.00 14.55
CA ASN A 862 -24.13 -27.37 14.50
C ASN A 862 -22.69 -27.48 15.01
N LEU A 863 -21.81 -26.52 14.68
CA LEU A 863 -20.44 -26.48 15.23
C LEU A 863 -20.46 -26.34 16.76
N TYR A 864 -21.33 -25.46 17.28
CA TYR A 864 -21.55 -25.32 18.72
C TYR A 864 -22.05 -26.63 19.37
N LYS A 865 -23.09 -27.27 18.80
CA LYS A 865 -23.65 -28.55 19.29
C LYS A 865 -22.62 -29.69 19.26
N GLU A 866 -21.73 -29.71 18.28
CA GLU A 866 -20.65 -30.71 18.20
C GLU A 866 -19.60 -30.51 19.29
N LEU A 867 -19.15 -29.26 19.53
CA LEU A 867 -18.15 -28.97 20.56
C LEU A 867 -18.68 -29.12 21.99
N GLN A 868 -19.96 -28.84 22.24
CA GLN A 868 -20.59 -29.04 23.56
C GLN A 868 -20.53 -30.52 24.00
N LYS A 869 -20.50 -31.46 23.06
CA LYS A 869 -20.47 -32.90 23.34
C LYS A 869 -19.04 -33.44 23.56
N VAL A 870 -18.01 -32.61 23.39
CA VAL A 870 -16.61 -33.06 23.50
C VAL A 870 -16.12 -32.97 24.94
N ASP A 871 -15.56 -34.07 25.43
CA ASP A 871 -14.89 -34.12 26.74
C ASP A 871 -13.52 -33.41 26.68
N VAL A 872 -13.50 -32.17 27.17
CA VAL A 872 -12.33 -31.27 27.16
C VAL A 872 -11.10 -31.89 27.83
N ARG A 873 -11.29 -32.76 28.84
CA ARG A 873 -10.20 -33.41 29.59
C ARG A 873 -9.36 -34.36 28.73
N ARG A 874 -9.93 -34.87 27.63
CA ARG A 874 -9.24 -35.78 26.70
C ARG A 874 -8.24 -35.07 25.80
N TRP A 875 -8.30 -33.74 25.73
CA TRP A 875 -7.59 -32.94 24.73
C TRP A 875 -6.64 -31.92 25.36
N ALA A 876 -6.04 -32.27 26.49
CA ALA A 876 -5.11 -31.41 27.24
C ALA A 876 -3.91 -30.91 26.39
N SER A 877 -3.52 -31.66 25.35
CA SER A 877 -2.44 -31.25 24.44
C SER A 877 -2.76 -29.98 23.65
N PHE A 878 -4.04 -29.75 23.30
CA PHE A 878 -4.46 -28.55 22.57
C PHE A 878 -4.40 -27.30 23.47
N PHE A 879 -4.89 -27.42 24.71
CA PHE A 879 -4.84 -26.33 25.70
C PHE A 879 -3.42 -26.03 26.15
N ALA A 880 -2.56 -27.06 26.26
CA ALA A 880 -1.13 -26.86 26.52
C ALA A 880 -0.41 -26.07 25.40
N ALA A 881 -1.02 -25.93 24.23
CA ALA A 881 -0.49 -25.18 23.10
C ALA A 881 -0.81 -23.67 23.15
N GLY A 882 -1.44 -23.19 24.23
CA GLY A 882 -1.58 -21.75 24.53
C GLY A 882 -3.00 -21.21 24.58
N VAL A 883 -4.03 -22.05 24.47
CA VAL A 883 -5.44 -21.63 24.62
C VAL A 883 -5.89 -21.92 26.06
N GLU A 884 -6.35 -20.89 26.79
CA GLU A 884 -6.90 -21.09 28.13
C GLU A 884 -8.32 -21.67 28.07
N LEU A 885 -8.73 -22.37 29.14
CA LEU A 885 -10.04 -23.01 29.19
C LEU A 885 -11.18 -21.98 29.21
N ASP A 886 -10.95 -20.85 29.88
CA ASP A 886 -11.94 -19.78 30.02
C ASP A 886 -12.17 -19.09 28.67
N ASP A 887 -11.09 -18.78 27.93
CA ASP A 887 -11.15 -18.21 26.57
C ASP A 887 -11.93 -19.13 25.61
N PHE A 888 -11.74 -20.45 25.73
CA PHE A 888 -12.50 -21.41 24.94
C PHE A 888 -14.01 -21.40 25.27
N GLN A 889 -14.37 -21.31 26.55
CA GLN A 889 -15.77 -21.22 26.96
C GLN A 889 -16.42 -19.91 26.49
N GLU A 890 -15.67 -18.81 26.54
CA GLU A 890 -16.09 -17.52 26.00
C GLU A 890 -16.33 -17.61 24.49
N ALA A 891 -15.37 -18.16 23.74
CA ALA A 891 -15.51 -18.36 22.29
C ALA A 891 -16.73 -19.24 21.92
N LEU A 892 -17.04 -20.27 22.71
CA LEU A 892 -18.25 -21.07 22.52
C LEU A 892 -19.54 -20.26 22.76
N HIS A 893 -19.54 -19.40 23.78
CA HIS A 893 -20.67 -18.52 24.06
C HIS A 893 -20.86 -17.47 22.95
N GLU A 894 -19.76 -16.90 22.45
CA GLU A 894 -19.77 -15.98 21.31
C GLU A 894 -20.26 -16.67 20.04
N LEU A 895 -19.83 -17.90 19.76
CA LEU A 895 -20.32 -18.68 18.62
C LEU A 895 -21.83 -18.89 18.70
N ARG A 896 -22.36 -19.22 19.89
CA ARG A 896 -23.80 -19.35 20.12
C ARG A 896 -24.52 -18.04 19.84
N THR A 897 -24.02 -16.93 20.39
CA THR A 897 -24.59 -15.59 20.19
C THR A 897 -24.58 -15.19 18.71
N LEU A 898 -23.47 -15.43 18.02
CA LEU A 898 -23.32 -15.17 16.59
C LEU A 898 -24.31 -16.01 15.77
N SER A 899 -24.51 -17.29 16.12
CA SER A 899 -25.49 -18.15 15.45
C SER A 899 -26.92 -17.63 15.60
N GLN A 900 -27.27 -17.05 16.75
CA GLN A 900 -28.61 -16.52 17.04
C GLN A 900 -28.95 -15.30 16.17
N CYS A 901 -27.96 -14.50 15.75
CA CYS A 901 -28.17 -13.39 14.83
C CYS A 901 -28.76 -13.81 13.45
N TYR A 902 -28.64 -15.09 13.09
CA TYR A 902 -29.17 -15.66 11.84
C TYR A 902 -30.46 -16.45 12.02
N LYS A 903 -30.99 -16.58 13.25
CA LYS A 903 -32.25 -17.29 13.52
C LYS A 903 -33.41 -16.54 12.87
N ARG A 904 -34.35 -17.27 12.27
CA ARG A 904 -35.57 -16.69 11.68
C ARG A 904 -36.61 -16.49 12.80
N ASN A 905 -37.25 -15.31 12.83
CA ASN A 905 -38.29 -14.96 13.82
C ASN A 905 -39.52 -15.90 13.87
N SER A 906 -39.61 -16.88 12.96
CA SER A 906 -40.74 -17.80 12.83
C SER A 906 -40.44 -19.24 13.24
N GLU A 907 -39.21 -19.56 13.68
CA GLU A 907 -38.90 -20.90 14.21
C GLU A 907 -39.24 -20.95 15.71
N PRO A 908 -40.05 -21.91 16.17
CA PRO A 908 -40.31 -22.08 17.60
C PRO A 908 -38.98 -22.28 18.33
N ASP A 909 -38.85 -21.73 19.53
CA ASP A 909 -37.77 -22.13 20.42
C ASP A 909 -37.86 -23.66 20.59
N GLU A 910 -36.86 -24.39 20.09
CA GLU A 910 -36.59 -25.74 20.60
C GLU A 910 -36.43 -25.53 22.10
N SER A 911 -37.44 -25.99 22.84
CA SER A 911 -37.57 -25.85 24.29
C SER A 911 -36.25 -26.17 24.98
N GLU A 912 -35.85 -25.25 25.85
CA GLU A 912 -34.90 -25.48 26.93
C GLU A 912 -35.40 -26.67 27.76
N ASP A 913 -35.02 -27.89 27.40
CA ASP A 913 -35.19 -29.07 28.27
C ASP A 913 -34.11 -30.09 27.92
N GLU A 914 -33.43 -30.56 28.97
CA GLU A 914 -32.36 -31.57 29.02
C GLU A 914 -30.91 -31.09 28.79
N ALA A 915 -30.32 -30.48 29.83
CA ALA A 915 -29.17 -31.07 30.55
C ALA A 915 -28.63 -30.11 31.64
N ASP A 916 -29.50 -29.67 32.55
CA ASP A 916 -29.09 -29.26 33.90
C ASP A 916 -29.71 -30.25 34.89
N SER A 917 -29.14 -31.44 34.96
CA SER A 917 -29.35 -32.38 36.07
C SER A 917 -28.13 -33.28 36.26
N ASP A 918 -27.45 -33.00 37.37
CA ASP A 918 -26.38 -33.72 38.09
C ASP A 918 -24.94 -33.76 37.54
#